data_AF-A0A9N8ENJ4-F1
#
_entry.id   AF-A0A9N8ENJ4-F1
#
_cell.length_a   1.000
_cell.length_b   1.000
_cell.length_c   1.000
_cell.angle_alpha   90.00
_cell.angle_beta   90.00
_cell.angle_gamma   90.00
#
_symmetry.space_group_name_H-M   'P 1'
#
loop_
_entity.id
_entity.type
_entity.pdbx_description
1 polymer ?
#
loop_
_entity_poly.entity_id
_entity_poly.type
_entity_poly.pdbx_seq_one_letter_code
_entity_poly.pdbx_strand_id
1 'polypeptide(L)'
;MADLLSDAGIPLSVADTTQQPASTSTDVTKQDDDELSLESARLQESFIRLTTGTPDDTDTDTTNEDGYQQIRTTDAASQGPFYRRYLTWITTANDYNNDNSTMDTTMPTVLLPSLAQAPTTPTILTMLLPLACIVTHLIFAYAQWAPMCRLSLTAEDINVTAQAQTTMTKKIFNQLGLHNTPGFTHDGDTLNYRVEQEHNEQTFTYGFAVKELWQAYGMPGVFSPRWAAILLLLFSGMWPHLRLILLQLSWSSQCLSLTPNRRTRTLGWLALSGKWSLADVLTVCVMVGVLNLEWIIDPPTMKEGIANHLAMLIDLAKLVWDDGQICSVMLSFDASDCGSKDLSIKQHLECFSCKQFVWAAFHEPDTVEKQGKAIVEGIEMSGYGAVRLSVVGMKGIYAFCIAVILSILLTVIVDWCNYKYIDMLHERQRGEDTNLTPSVTTNPEEAASLILAGDAASEALEPLLENSSSSSSTTFFSLEIMEDDASVLDLWVQRTTTVYTRLHCHHIIPMVTLVLVGMALYTPSMERKVGGAIPNLLKEVLGLDLNHKYSLASLQDLTGAAGGMDLLLMRTFALFIVLGPLLRAILVVLLAMTANKTASPRMRCVRSLLVHASNLLAAFCAWEVFFAAMFMAESIMPSATNNILNTPACEILSGDGSSCLQVTYERVPTTFAILILGWGLVGGLSILVSMEDSKERMMERHNGQVDSLDAYQPLPDFDGGLRRPEIGDEQHQWRGAHNGRTAGFGGYRRALIR
;
A
#
# COMPACT_ATOMS: atom_id res chain seq x y z
N MET A 1 17.70 -34.79 -1.84
CA MET A 1 17.42 -33.34 -1.99
C MET A 1 17.13 -32.69 -0.65
N ALA A 2 16.16 -33.18 0.14
CA ALA A 2 16.03 -32.79 1.55
C ALA A 2 17.33 -33.02 2.33
N ASP A 3 18.02 -34.16 2.12
CA ASP A 3 19.34 -34.39 2.72
C ASP A 3 20.45 -33.51 2.13
N LEU A 4 20.34 -33.09 0.86
CA LEU A 4 21.27 -32.13 0.24
C LEU A 4 21.11 -30.72 0.85
N LEU A 5 19.89 -30.35 1.23
CA LEU A 5 19.58 -29.11 1.96
C LEU A 5 20.02 -29.20 3.42
N SER A 6 19.87 -30.39 4.04
CA SER A 6 20.27 -30.65 5.43
C SER A 6 21.81 -30.74 5.62
N ASP A 7 22.54 -31.37 4.69
CA ASP A 7 23.98 -31.60 4.80
C ASP A 7 24.84 -30.41 4.33
N ALA A 8 24.24 -29.38 3.72
CA ALA A 8 24.92 -28.13 3.35
C ALA A 8 25.32 -27.25 4.56
N GLY A 9 25.31 -27.79 5.79
CA GLY A 9 25.81 -27.19 7.02
C GLY A 9 27.32 -26.90 7.01
N ILE A 10 27.76 -26.03 6.11
CA ILE A 10 29.15 -25.61 5.95
C ILE A 10 29.42 -24.42 6.90
N PRO A 11 30.32 -24.54 7.88
CA PRO A 11 30.85 -23.37 8.58
C PRO A 11 31.76 -22.60 7.60
N LEU A 12 31.32 -21.42 7.17
CA LEU A 12 32.09 -20.52 6.30
C LEU A 12 33.39 -20.07 7.01
N SER A 13 34.51 -20.75 6.74
CA SER A 13 35.85 -20.18 6.88
C SER A 13 36.29 -19.61 5.53
N VAL A 14 36.52 -18.30 5.53
CA VAL A 14 36.96 -17.46 4.41
C VAL A 14 38.27 -17.95 3.81
N ALA A 15 38.31 -18.19 2.49
CA ALA A 15 39.54 -18.23 1.72
C ALA A 15 39.34 -17.49 0.38
N ASP A 16 40.05 -16.37 0.26
CA ASP A 16 40.25 -15.57 -0.95
C ASP A 16 41.00 -16.38 -2.01
N THR A 17 40.52 -16.43 -3.25
CA THR A 17 41.38 -16.37 -4.44
C THR A 17 40.56 -15.92 -5.66
N THR A 18 40.81 -14.69 -6.10
CA THR A 18 40.41 -14.14 -7.41
C THR A 18 41.24 -14.73 -8.55
N GLN A 19 40.59 -15.17 -9.63
CA GLN A 19 41.02 -14.90 -11.02
C GLN A 19 39.91 -15.26 -12.02
N GLN A 20 39.56 -14.31 -12.87
CA GLN A 20 38.59 -14.41 -13.95
C GLN A 20 39.31 -14.10 -15.27
N PRO A 21 38.94 -14.75 -16.38
CA PRO A 21 38.97 -14.04 -17.65
C PRO A 21 37.63 -14.13 -18.40
N ALA A 22 37.39 -13.05 -19.13
CA ALA A 22 36.20 -12.74 -19.89
C ALA A 22 36.02 -13.60 -21.15
N SER A 23 34.76 -13.81 -21.55
CA SER A 23 34.40 -13.99 -22.95
C SER A 23 32.98 -13.51 -23.26
N THR A 24 32.91 -12.93 -24.45
CA THR A 24 31.82 -12.30 -25.21
C THR A 24 30.67 -13.25 -25.58
N SER A 25 29.42 -12.78 -25.47
CA SER A 25 28.23 -13.44 -26.02
C SER A 25 27.69 -12.73 -27.27
N THR A 26 27.36 -13.53 -28.29
CA THR A 26 26.63 -13.16 -29.51
C THR A 26 25.15 -13.47 -29.38
N ASP A 27 24.33 -12.52 -29.84
CA ASP A 27 22.87 -12.58 -30.06
C ASP A 27 22.44 -13.73 -31.00
N VAL A 28 21.35 -14.43 -30.64
CA VAL A 28 20.45 -15.10 -31.59
C VAL A 28 19.00 -14.97 -31.10
N THR A 29 18.18 -14.35 -31.95
CA THR A 29 16.73 -14.22 -31.87
C THR A 29 16.00 -15.42 -32.50
N LYS A 30 14.86 -15.82 -31.91
CA LYS A 30 13.65 -16.43 -32.53
C LYS A 30 12.66 -16.75 -31.39
N GLN A 31 11.42 -16.27 -31.33
CA GLN A 31 10.29 -16.23 -32.27
C GLN A 31 9.42 -17.50 -32.23
N ASP A 32 8.14 -17.23 -31.92
CA ASP A 32 6.88 -17.99 -32.03
C ASP A 32 6.62 -19.15 -31.06
N ASP A 33 5.52 -19.04 -30.29
CA ASP A 33 4.37 -19.95 -30.37
C ASP A 33 3.18 -19.39 -29.55
N ASP A 34 2.15 -18.97 -30.28
CA ASP A 34 0.75 -18.84 -29.83
C ASP A 34 0.06 -20.19 -30.10
N GLU A 35 -0.62 -20.80 -29.10
CA GLU A 35 -1.99 -21.34 -29.22
C GLU A 35 -2.42 -22.27 -28.07
N LEU A 36 -3.73 -22.19 -27.75
CA LEU A 36 -4.59 -23.10 -26.95
C LEU A 36 -4.36 -23.15 -25.43
N SER A 37 -5.36 -23.20 -24.56
CA SER A 37 -6.82 -23.41 -24.65
C SER A 37 -7.43 -22.87 -23.33
N LEU A 38 -8.55 -22.15 -23.29
CA LEU A 38 -9.94 -22.58 -23.49
C LEU A 38 -10.42 -23.77 -22.63
N GLU A 39 -10.14 -23.75 -21.31
CA GLU A 39 -10.79 -24.71 -20.38
C GLU A 39 -11.00 -24.17 -18.94
N SER A 40 -11.49 -22.94 -18.76
CA SER A 40 -11.79 -22.40 -17.40
C SER A 40 -13.24 -21.99 -17.13
N ALA A 41 -14.19 -22.41 -17.99
CA ALA A 41 -15.58 -21.96 -17.92
C ALA A 41 -16.58 -22.94 -17.27
N ARG A 42 -16.17 -23.87 -16.40
CA ARG A 42 -17.10 -24.90 -15.86
C ARG A 42 -17.04 -25.23 -14.36
N LEU A 43 -16.42 -24.41 -13.52
CA LEU A 43 -16.41 -24.63 -12.06
C LEU A 43 -16.86 -23.40 -11.24
N GLN A 44 -17.86 -22.68 -11.73
CA GLN A 44 -18.37 -21.46 -11.08
C GLN A 44 -19.86 -21.53 -10.65
N GLU A 45 -20.44 -22.72 -10.51
CA GLU A 45 -21.89 -22.86 -10.23
C GLU A 45 -22.27 -23.68 -8.98
N SER A 46 -21.34 -24.03 -8.09
CA SER A 46 -21.65 -24.90 -6.93
C SER A 46 -21.28 -24.35 -5.54
N PHE A 47 -20.92 -23.08 -5.39
CA PHE A 47 -20.51 -22.52 -4.08
C PHE A 47 -21.40 -21.40 -3.50
N ILE A 48 -22.59 -21.16 -4.08
CA ILE A 48 -23.60 -20.23 -3.53
C ILE A 48 -24.79 -21.04 -3.01
N ARG A 49 -24.63 -21.74 -1.87
CA ARG A 49 -25.79 -22.28 -1.12
C ARG A 49 -25.59 -22.70 0.34
N LEU A 50 -24.61 -22.16 1.05
CA LEU A 50 -24.37 -22.52 2.46
C LEU A 50 -23.97 -21.31 3.33
N THR A 51 -24.82 -20.27 3.40
CA THR A 51 -24.75 -19.25 4.48
C THR A 51 -26.09 -18.51 4.60
N THR A 52 -27.16 -19.23 4.99
CA THR A 52 -28.31 -18.59 5.65
C THR A 52 -28.65 -19.40 6.90
N GLY A 53 -28.00 -19.03 8.00
CA GLY A 53 -28.32 -19.49 9.34
C GLY A 53 -28.88 -18.31 10.13
N THR A 54 -30.19 -18.31 10.32
CA THR A 54 -30.91 -17.50 11.32
C THR A 54 -30.54 -17.96 12.73
N PRO A 55 -30.48 -17.05 13.71
CA PRO A 55 -30.70 -17.45 15.10
C PRO A 55 -32.00 -16.85 15.65
N ASP A 56 -32.76 -17.75 16.26
CA ASP A 56 -33.93 -17.57 17.10
C ASP A 56 -33.67 -16.69 18.32
N ASP A 57 -34.78 -16.04 18.69
CA ASP A 57 -35.19 -15.52 19.98
C ASP A 57 -34.57 -16.17 21.22
N THR A 58 -34.18 -15.33 22.18
CA THR A 58 -34.35 -15.66 23.60
C THR A 58 -34.61 -14.39 24.39
N ASP A 59 -35.84 -14.31 24.89
CA ASP A 59 -36.31 -13.42 25.94
C ASP A 59 -35.38 -13.44 27.17
N THR A 60 -35.20 -12.28 27.80
CA THR A 60 -35.29 -12.19 29.26
C THR A 60 -35.63 -10.78 29.68
N ASP A 61 -36.61 -10.73 30.55
CA ASP A 61 -37.43 -9.61 30.96
C ASP A 61 -36.99 -9.12 32.36
N THR A 62 -37.43 -7.90 32.72
CA THR A 62 -37.46 -7.28 34.07
C THR A 62 -36.11 -6.74 34.60
N THR A 63 -36.00 -5.56 35.23
CA THR A 63 -36.91 -4.84 36.15
C THR A 63 -36.69 -3.31 36.16
N ASN A 64 -37.80 -2.60 36.38
CA ASN A 64 -38.00 -1.24 36.91
C ASN A 64 -36.88 -0.61 37.76
N GLU A 65 -36.71 0.72 37.63
CA GLU A 65 -36.97 1.65 38.75
C GLU A 65 -37.11 3.11 38.27
N ASP A 66 -38.27 3.69 38.55
CA ASP A 66 -38.54 5.13 38.50
C ASP A 66 -37.89 5.85 39.69
N GLY A 67 -37.40 7.07 39.48
CA GLY A 67 -36.84 7.89 40.57
C GLY A 67 -36.73 9.37 40.23
N TYR A 68 -37.85 10.10 40.35
CA TYR A 68 -37.90 11.56 40.47
C TYR A 68 -37.17 12.03 41.75
N GLN A 69 -36.24 12.99 41.65
CA GLN A 69 -36.09 14.02 42.70
C GLN A 69 -35.52 15.35 42.19
N GLN A 70 -36.09 16.39 42.81
CA GLN A 70 -35.98 17.82 42.59
C GLN A 70 -34.77 18.47 43.32
N ILE A 71 -34.31 19.58 42.72
CA ILE A 71 -33.76 20.81 43.35
C ILE A 71 -32.40 20.72 44.09
N ARG A 72 -31.38 21.39 43.51
CA ARG A 72 -30.59 22.43 44.22
C ARG A 72 -29.89 23.37 43.24
N THR A 73 -30.36 24.61 43.23
CA THR A 73 -29.61 25.81 42.83
C THR A 73 -28.64 26.17 43.96
N THR A 74 -27.33 26.19 43.69
CA THR A 74 -26.34 26.91 44.51
C THR A 74 -25.14 27.33 43.65
N ASP A 75 -25.00 28.65 43.56
CA ASP A 75 -23.77 29.44 43.63
C ASP A 75 -22.71 29.34 42.51
N ALA A 76 -22.80 30.35 41.64
CA ALA A 76 -21.72 30.87 40.83
C ALA A 76 -20.63 31.50 41.72
N ALA A 77 -19.56 30.76 42.01
CA ALA A 77 -18.30 31.34 42.51
C ALA A 77 -17.12 30.35 42.39
N SER A 78 -16.73 29.95 41.18
CA SER A 78 -15.37 29.41 40.95
C SER A 78 -14.95 29.54 39.49
N GLN A 79 -14.82 30.78 39.01
CA GLN A 79 -14.06 31.03 37.78
C GLN A 79 -12.57 30.86 38.10
N GLY A 80 -11.98 29.79 37.58
CA GLY A 80 -10.57 29.47 37.74
C GLY A 80 -9.64 30.53 37.11
N PRO A 81 -8.32 30.46 37.40
CA PRO A 81 -7.32 31.45 37.00
C PRO A 81 -7.19 31.68 35.48
N PHE A 82 -7.83 30.84 34.66
CA PHE A 82 -7.86 30.97 33.20
C PHE A 82 -8.73 32.14 32.70
N TYR A 83 -9.86 32.44 33.37
CA TYR A 83 -10.74 33.54 32.96
C TYR A 83 -10.12 34.92 33.24
N ARG A 84 -9.29 35.01 34.29
CA ARG A 84 -8.59 36.25 34.68
C ARG A 84 -7.52 36.67 33.68
N ARG A 85 -6.86 35.71 33.00
CA ARG A 85 -5.84 35.99 31.97
C ARG A 85 -6.46 36.44 30.64
N TYR A 86 -7.66 35.95 30.34
CA TYR A 86 -8.42 36.32 29.14
C TYR A 86 -9.01 37.74 29.25
N LEU A 87 -9.54 38.11 30.42
CA LEU A 87 -10.04 39.47 30.67
C LEU A 87 -8.92 40.54 30.60
N THR A 88 -7.70 40.24 31.06
CA THR A 88 -6.56 41.16 30.91
C THR A 88 -6.19 41.43 29.46
N TRP A 89 -6.43 40.48 28.55
CA TRP A 89 -6.14 40.66 27.12
C TRP A 89 -7.17 41.55 26.42
N ILE A 90 -8.45 41.45 26.81
CA ILE A 90 -9.51 42.33 26.30
C ILE A 90 -9.32 43.77 26.80
N THR A 91 -8.85 43.98 28.04
CA THR A 91 -8.64 45.34 28.57
C THR A 91 -7.46 46.06 27.92
N THR A 92 -6.37 45.37 27.55
CA THR A 92 -5.24 46.04 26.86
C THR A 92 -5.53 46.37 25.39
N ALA A 93 -6.49 45.70 24.75
CA ALA A 93 -6.88 46.02 23.37
C ALA A 93 -7.72 47.31 23.28
N ASN A 94 -8.47 47.66 24.35
CA ASN A 94 -9.33 48.84 24.35
C ASN A 94 -8.59 50.16 24.67
N ASP A 95 -7.44 50.12 25.34
CA ASP A 95 -6.67 51.34 25.66
C ASP A 95 -5.88 51.90 24.47
N TYR A 96 -5.82 51.20 23.34
CA TYR A 96 -5.05 51.62 22.16
C TYR A 96 -5.80 52.52 21.17
N ASN A 97 -7.06 52.88 21.47
CA ASN A 97 -7.96 53.47 20.47
C ASN A 97 -8.09 55.00 20.52
N ASN A 98 -7.14 55.72 21.12
CA ASN A 98 -7.26 57.17 21.34
C ASN A 98 -6.14 58.06 20.76
N ASP A 99 -5.16 57.51 20.04
CA ASP A 99 -4.12 58.32 19.40
C ASP A 99 -4.20 58.28 17.87
N ASN A 100 -4.47 59.44 17.28
CA ASN A 100 -4.65 59.73 15.85
C ASN A 100 -3.35 59.63 15.02
N SER A 101 -2.46 58.67 15.30
CA SER A 101 -1.29 58.40 14.46
C SER A 101 -1.62 57.34 13.42
N THR A 102 -1.42 57.68 12.14
CA THR A 102 -1.42 56.80 10.96
C THR A 102 -1.12 55.34 11.30
N MET A 103 -2.18 54.52 11.37
CA MET A 103 -2.12 53.10 11.67
C MET A 103 -1.52 52.33 10.49
N ASP A 104 -0.30 51.82 10.68
CA ASP A 104 0.10 50.59 10.01
C ASP A 104 -0.81 49.48 10.55
N THR A 105 -1.83 49.13 9.77
CA THR A 105 -2.85 48.12 10.06
C THR A 105 -2.26 46.70 10.02
N THR A 106 -1.25 46.45 10.86
CA THR A 106 -0.77 45.10 11.12
C THR A 106 -1.77 44.44 12.07
N MET A 107 -2.77 43.78 11.50
CA MET A 107 -3.72 42.94 12.24
C MET A 107 -2.92 42.07 13.22
N PRO A 108 -3.19 42.14 14.54
CA PRO A 108 -2.43 41.38 15.52
C PRO A 108 -2.53 39.90 15.17
N THR A 109 -1.38 39.26 14.95
CA THR A 109 -1.31 37.84 14.62
C THR A 109 -1.82 37.06 15.83
N VAL A 110 -3.11 36.70 15.82
CA VAL A 110 -3.73 35.92 16.90
C VAL A 110 -3.04 34.56 16.93
N LEU A 111 -2.15 34.37 17.90
CA LEU A 111 -1.52 33.09 18.18
C LEU A 111 -2.60 32.10 18.62
N LEU A 112 -2.94 31.15 17.76
CA LEU A 112 -3.90 30.12 18.11
C LEU A 112 -3.30 29.17 19.15
N PRO A 113 -4.09 28.70 20.14
CA PRO A 113 -3.65 27.68 21.08
C PRO A 113 -3.29 26.37 20.35
N SER A 114 -2.42 25.58 20.98
CA SER A 114 -2.08 24.23 20.48
C SER A 114 -3.30 23.32 20.46
N LEU A 115 -3.28 22.26 19.62
CA LEU A 115 -4.40 21.31 19.53
C LEU A 115 -4.74 20.67 20.88
N ALA A 116 -3.71 20.38 21.66
CA ALA A 116 -3.82 19.85 23.02
C ALA A 116 -4.59 20.77 23.99
N GLN A 117 -4.55 22.08 23.74
CA GLN A 117 -5.20 23.12 24.55
C GLN A 117 -6.49 23.65 23.93
N ALA A 118 -6.86 23.17 22.74
CA ALA A 118 -8.10 23.55 22.10
C ALA A 118 -9.30 23.13 22.98
N PRO A 119 -10.31 23.98 23.15
CA PRO A 119 -11.47 23.67 24.00
C PRO A 119 -12.31 22.51 23.46
N THR A 120 -12.17 22.16 22.18
CA THR A 120 -12.82 21.02 21.54
C THR A 120 -12.17 19.68 21.85
N THR A 121 -10.93 19.70 22.34
CA THR A 121 -10.13 18.49 22.55
C THR A 121 -10.46 17.88 23.92
N PRO A 122 -10.91 16.61 23.99
CA PRO A 122 -11.19 15.98 25.27
C PRO A 122 -9.90 15.79 26.07
N THR A 123 -9.94 16.07 27.37
CA THR A 123 -8.78 16.00 28.28
C THR A 123 -8.11 14.63 28.30
N ILE A 124 -8.89 13.55 28.15
CA ILE A 124 -8.38 12.18 28.04
C ILE A 124 -7.45 12.05 26.83
N LEU A 125 -7.82 12.62 25.68
CA LEU A 125 -7.02 12.54 24.47
C LEU A 125 -5.71 13.34 24.58
N THR A 126 -5.74 14.46 25.31
CA THR A 126 -4.55 15.26 25.61
C THR A 126 -3.47 14.45 26.33
N MET A 127 -3.85 13.54 27.22
CA MET A 127 -2.91 12.64 27.92
C MET A 127 -2.61 11.37 27.14
N LEU A 128 -3.62 10.79 26.48
CA LEU A 128 -3.51 9.50 25.82
C LEU A 128 -2.71 9.55 24.52
N LEU A 129 -2.83 10.62 23.74
CA LEU A 129 -2.15 10.71 22.44
C LEU A 129 -0.61 10.71 22.58
N PRO A 130 0.01 11.54 23.45
CA PRO A 130 1.46 11.46 23.71
C PRO A 130 1.92 10.07 24.15
N LEU A 131 1.16 9.42 25.05
CA LEU A 131 1.47 8.08 25.54
C LEU A 131 1.39 7.06 24.40
N ALA A 132 0.34 7.11 23.58
CA ALA A 132 0.16 6.22 22.45
C ALA A 132 1.26 6.39 21.39
N CYS A 133 1.72 7.62 21.13
CA CYS A 133 2.89 7.87 20.27
C CYS A 133 4.17 7.21 20.83
N ILE A 134 4.44 7.34 22.12
CA ILE A 134 5.60 6.72 22.78
C ILE A 134 5.50 5.18 22.71
N VAL A 135 4.34 4.61 23.02
CA VAL A 135 4.13 3.16 22.90
C VAL A 135 4.34 2.70 21.46
N THR A 136 3.81 3.42 20.47
CA THR A 136 3.98 3.09 19.06
C THR A 136 5.46 3.15 18.63
N HIS A 137 6.22 4.13 19.13
CA HIS A 137 7.68 4.18 18.93
C HIS A 137 8.41 2.96 19.49
N LEU A 138 8.04 2.52 20.70
CA LEU A 138 8.64 1.35 21.33
C LEU A 138 8.30 0.07 20.56
N ILE A 139 7.09 -0.05 20.02
CA ILE A 139 6.70 -1.18 19.18
C ILE A 139 7.49 -1.17 17.87
N PHE A 140 7.66 -0.01 17.21
CA PHE A 140 8.53 0.09 16.02
C PHE A 140 9.97 -0.31 16.31
N ALA A 141 10.54 0.20 17.40
CA ALA A 141 11.90 -0.15 17.79
C ALA A 141 12.04 -1.65 18.07
N TYR A 142 11.09 -2.24 18.81
CA TYR A 142 11.06 -3.69 19.04
C TYR A 142 10.96 -4.48 17.73
N ALA A 143 10.07 -4.06 16.84
CA ALA A 143 9.83 -4.72 15.56
C ALA A 143 11.07 -4.73 14.65
N GLN A 144 11.84 -3.65 14.63
CA GLN A 144 13.10 -3.55 13.88
C GLN A 144 14.22 -4.44 14.45
N TRP A 145 14.15 -4.81 15.73
CA TRP A 145 15.18 -5.65 16.38
C TRP A 145 14.80 -7.13 16.40
N ALA A 146 13.49 -7.42 16.43
CA ALA A 146 12.98 -8.78 16.41
C ALA A 146 13.15 -9.44 15.02
N PRO A 147 13.21 -10.78 14.95
CA PRO A 147 13.20 -11.48 13.68
C PRO A 147 11.88 -11.24 12.93
N MET A 148 11.96 -10.97 11.63
CA MET A 148 10.84 -10.54 10.80
C MET A 148 10.19 -11.69 10.05
N CYS A 149 10.99 -12.57 9.45
CA CYS A 149 10.49 -13.73 8.73
C CYS A 149 11.45 -14.93 8.88
N ARG A 150 10.92 -16.12 8.66
CA ARG A 150 11.70 -17.36 8.55
C ARG A 150 11.35 -18.08 7.26
N LEU A 151 12.33 -18.76 6.65
CA LEU A 151 12.08 -19.71 5.58
C LEU A 151 11.70 -21.05 6.21
N SER A 152 10.53 -21.58 5.85
CA SER A 152 10.01 -22.86 6.33
C SER A 152 9.82 -23.79 5.15
N LEU A 153 10.48 -24.95 5.20
CA LEU A 153 10.22 -26.06 4.30
C LEU A 153 9.35 -27.06 5.03
N THR A 154 8.10 -27.20 4.56
CA THR A 154 7.12 -28.12 5.13
C THR A 154 6.83 -29.21 4.11
N ALA A 155 7.15 -30.45 4.45
CA ALA A 155 6.70 -31.64 3.72
C ALA A 155 5.37 -32.11 4.34
N GLU A 156 4.26 -31.90 3.62
CA GLU A 156 2.92 -32.29 4.06
C GLU A 156 2.53 -33.63 3.40
N ASP A 157 2.34 -34.65 4.25
CA ASP A 157 1.81 -35.96 3.89
C ASP A 157 2.47 -36.61 2.66
N ILE A 158 3.81 -36.52 2.53
CA ILE A 158 4.51 -37.26 1.48
C ILE A 158 4.37 -38.75 1.78
N ASN A 159 3.50 -39.42 1.04
CA ASN A 159 3.32 -40.86 1.05
C ASN A 159 3.52 -41.39 -0.37
N VAL A 160 4.75 -41.78 -0.68
CA VAL A 160 5.10 -42.37 -1.98
C VAL A 160 5.29 -43.86 -1.78
N THR A 161 4.50 -44.63 -2.51
CA THR A 161 4.56 -46.09 -2.54
C THR A 161 5.21 -46.52 -3.85
N ALA A 162 6.21 -47.40 -3.76
CA ALA A 162 6.89 -47.99 -4.90
C ALA A 162 6.75 -49.50 -4.85
N GLN A 163 5.99 -50.07 -5.78
CA GLN A 163 5.74 -51.50 -5.88
C GLN A 163 6.55 -52.11 -7.03
N ALA A 164 7.36 -53.12 -6.74
CA ALA A 164 8.10 -53.83 -7.78
C ALA A 164 7.18 -54.79 -8.56
N GLN A 165 6.93 -54.53 -9.84
CA GLN A 165 6.09 -55.37 -10.70
C GLN A 165 6.88 -56.49 -11.38
N THR A 166 8.12 -56.21 -11.81
CA THR A 166 8.92 -57.19 -12.54
C THR A 166 9.78 -58.05 -11.62
N THR A 167 10.07 -59.28 -12.02
CA THR A 167 10.98 -60.18 -11.28
C THR A 167 12.39 -59.63 -11.17
N MET A 168 12.83 -58.81 -12.14
CA MET A 168 14.11 -58.11 -12.12
C MET A 168 14.13 -57.04 -11.03
N THR A 169 13.13 -56.15 -11.01
CA THR A 169 12.98 -55.11 -9.99
C THR A 169 12.88 -55.71 -8.58
N LYS A 170 12.08 -56.77 -8.39
CA LYS A 170 11.97 -57.48 -7.10
C LYS A 170 13.30 -58.05 -6.62
N LYS A 171 14.11 -58.64 -7.51
CA LYS A 171 15.44 -59.15 -7.14
C LYS A 171 16.36 -58.03 -6.69
N ILE A 172 16.32 -56.89 -7.36
CA ILE A 172 17.16 -55.73 -7.04
C ILE A 172 16.74 -55.12 -5.71
N PHE A 173 15.44 -54.94 -5.45
CA PHE A 173 14.96 -54.44 -4.15
C PHE A 173 15.41 -55.33 -2.99
N ASN A 174 15.35 -56.65 -3.18
CA ASN A 174 15.85 -57.62 -2.20
C ASN A 174 17.38 -57.57 -2.04
N GLN A 175 18.13 -57.40 -3.14
CA GLN A 175 19.60 -57.33 -3.12
C GLN A 175 20.13 -56.05 -2.50
N LEU A 176 19.45 -54.92 -2.71
CA LEU A 176 19.82 -53.62 -2.15
C LEU A 176 19.41 -53.47 -0.68
N GLY A 177 18.69 -54.43 -0.10
CA GLY A 177 18.34 -54.38 1.31
C GLY A 177 17.34 -53.27 1.66
N LEU A 178 16.59 -52.75 0.68
CA LEU A 178 15.68 -51.60 0.86
C LEU A 178 14.58 -51.81 1.92
N HIS A 179 14.37 -53.07 2.33
CA HIS A 179 13.47 -53.45 3.41
C HIS A 179 13.93 -52.99 4.81
N ASN A 180 15.21 -52.67 5.00
CA ASN A 180 15.75 -52.25 6.29
C ASN A 180 16.03 -50.74 6.39
N THR A 181 15.78 -49.98 5.32
CA THR A 181 16.16 -48.57 5.28
C THR A 181 15.23 -47.75 6.19
N PRO A 182 15.77 -46.96 7.14
CA PRO A 182 14.95 -46.16 8.04
C PRO A 182 14.09 -45.15 7.25
N GLY A 183 12.81 -45.04 7.61
CA GLY A 183 11.83 -44.21 6.90
C GLY A 183 11.00 -44.94 5.84
N PHE A 184 11.37 -46.17 5.49
CA PHE A 184 10.55 -47.04 4.64
C PHE A 184 9.79 -48.05 5.50
N THR A 185 8.47 -48.11 5.30
CA THR A 185 7.67 -49.23 5.81
C THR A 185 7.43 -50.23 4.69
N HIS A 186 7.59 -51.51 5.01
CA HIS A 186 7.59 -52.58 4.02
C HIS A 186 6.38 -53.47 4.22
N ASP A 187 5.54 -53.59 3.19
CA ASP A 187 4.44 -54.56 3.13
C ASP A 187 4.57 -55.40 1.85
N GLY A 188 5.22 -56.56 1.96
CA GLY A 188 5.42 -57.47 0.83
C GLY A 188 6.37 -56.94 -0.25
N ASP A 189 5.85 -56.57 -1.42
CA ASP A 189 6.65 -56.02 -2.53
C ASP A 189 6.53 -54.48 -2.64
N THR A 190 5.95 -53.83 -1.61
CA THR A 190 5.69 -52.39 -1.57
C THR A 190 6.65 -51.68 -0.61
N LEU A 191 7.32 -50.65 -1.10
CA LEU A 191 8.10 -49.70 -0.33
C LEU A 191 7.27 -48.45 -0.10
N ASN A 192 6.91 -48.16 1.15
CA ASN A 192 6.18 -46.95 1.50
C ASN A 192 7.14 -45.96 2.17
N TYR A 193 7.40 -44.85 1.49
CA TYR A 193 8.17 -43.73 2.01
C TYR A 193 7.21 -42.71 2.60
N ARG A 194 7.33 -42.48 3.91
CA ARG A 194 6.58 -41.44 4.62
C ARG A 194 7.54 -40.44 5.25
N VAL A 195 7.40 -39.17 4.85
CA VAL A 195 8.16 -38.07 5.45
C VAL A 195 7.20 -36.99 5.93
N GLU A 196 7.26 -36.75 7.23
CA GLU A 196 6.70 -35.58 7.89
C GLU A 196 7.88 -34.86 8.54
N GLN A 197 8.39 -33.83 7.86
CA GLN A 197 9.50 -33.05 8.38
C GLN A 197 9.23 -31.57 8.15
N GLU A 198 9.26 -30.80 9.23
CA GLU A 198 9.32 -29.34 9.20
C GLU A 198 10.78 -28.96 9.42
N HIS A 199 11.41 -28.36 8.41
CA HIS A 199 12.76 -27.84 8.54
C HIS A 199 12.74 -26.30 8.56
N ASN A 200 13.40 -25.75 9.57
CA ASN A 200 13.46 -24.31 9.83
C ASN A 200 14.89 -23.82 9.57
N GLU A 201 15.14 -23.30 8.37
CA GLU A 201 16.51 -23.09 7.88
C GLU A 201 17.11 -21.75 8.31
N GLN A 202 16.32 -20.66 8.32
CA GLN A 202 16.90 -19.35 8.60
C GLN A 202 15.88 -18.32 9.07
N THR A 203 16.27 -17.50 10.05
CA THR A 203 15.51 -16.32 10.49
C THR A 203 16.17 -15.05 9.99
N PHE A 204 15.41 -14.18 9.36
CA PHE A 204 15.89 -12.90 8.84
C PHE A 204 15.48 -11.76 9.78
N THR A 205 16.45 -10.93 10.16
CA THR A 205 16.20 -9.68 10.90
C THR A 205 16.29 -8.48 9.96
N TYR A 206 15.67 -7.36 10.32
CA TYR A 206 15.75 -6.12 9.57
C TYR A 206 17.21 -5.66 9.35
N GLY A 207 18.01 -5.66 10.41
CA GLY A 207 19.42 -5.27 10.33
C GLY A 207 20.25 -6.19 9.43
N PHE A 208 19.94 -7.50 9.42
CA PHE A 208 20.56 -8.45 8.51
C PHE A 208 20.20 -8.13 7.05
N ALA A 209 18.92 -7.88 6.75
CA ALA A 209 18.48 -7.51 5.39
C ALA A 209 19.16 -6.23 4.88
N VAL A 210 19.24 -5.18 5.71
CA VAL A 210 19.94 -3.93 5.35
C VAL A 210 21.44 -4.18 5.10
N LYS A 211 22.08 -5.00 5.94
CA LYS A 211 23.50 -5.33 5.81
C LYS A 211 23.79 -6.10 4.50
N GLU A 212 23.00 -7.14 4.22
CA GLU A 212 23.15 -7.95 3.00
C GLU A 212 22.94 -7.11 1.74
N LEU A 213 21.89 -6.28 1.71
CA LEU A 213 21.62 -5.39 0.58
C LEU A 213 22.70 -4.32 0.38
N TRP A 214 23.30 -3.85 1.48
CA TRP A 214 24.40 -2.89 1.41
C TRP A 214 25.69 -3.51 0.86
N GLN A 215 26.00 -4.74 1.30
CA GLN A 215 27.18 -5.47 0.87
C GLN A 215 27.07 -5.90 -0.59
N ALA A 216 25.85 -6.21 -1.06
CA ALA A 216 25.58 -6.60 -2.44
C ALA A 216 26.46 -7.78 -2.93
N TYR A 217 26.80 -8.70 -2.03
CA TYR A 217 27.64 -9.85 -2.36
C TYR A 217 26.88 -10.80 -3.31
N GLY A 218 27.47 -11.08 -4.47
CA GLY A 218 26.87 -11.95 -5.50
C GLY A 218 25.70 -11.33 -6.29
N MET A 219 25.49 -10.00 -6.21
CA MET A 219 24.37 -9.34 -6.90
C MET A 219 24.78 -8.76 -8.26
N PRO A 220 23.97 -8.94 -9.33
CA PRO A 220 24.21 -8.29 -10.61
C PRO A 220 23.98 -6.77 -10.46
N GLY A 221 25.08 -6.02 -10.39
CA GLY A 221 25.05 -4.57 -10.23
C GLY A 221 25.01 -4.13 -8.76
N VAL A 222 25.94 -3.24 -8.40
CA VAL A 222 26.12 -2.77 -7.01
C VAL A 222 25.12 -1.67 -6.62
N PHE A 223 24.52 -1.01 -7.62
CA PHE A 223 23.71 0.18 -7.39
C PHE A 223 22.30 -0.13 -6.88
N SER A 224 21.58 -1.05 -7.52
CA SER A 224 20.18 -1.33 -7.16
C SER A 224 20.01 -1.84 -5.71
N PRO A 225 20.81 -2.82 -5.24
CA PRO A 225 20.67 -3.33 -3.88
C PRO A 225 20.99 -2.26 -2.82
N ARG A 226 21.99 -1.41 -3.07
CA ARG A 226 22.33 -0.32 -2.17
C ARG A 226 21.23 0.74 -2.08
N TRP A 227 20.53 1.02 -3.19
CA TRP A 227 19.34 1.86 -3.14
C TRP A 227 18.22 1.22 -2.37
N ALA A 228 17.96 -0.08 -2.55
CA ALA A 228 16.98 -0.79 -1.75
C ALA A 228 17.32 -0.73 -0.25
N ALA A 229 18.61 -0.90 0.13
CA ALA A 229 19.08 -0.75 1.50
C ALA A 229 18.84 0.66 2.06
N ILE A 230 19.14 1.71 1.28
CA ILE A 230 18.89 3.12 1.66
C ILE A 230 17.38 3.37 1.83
N LEU A 231 16.56 2.89 0.91
CA LEU A 231 15.10 3.03 0.97
C LEU A 231 14.53 2.31 2.19
N LEU A 232 14.98 1.09 2.49
CA LEU A 232 14.62 0.36 3.70
C LEU A 232 15.03 1.11 4.97
N LEU A 233 16.24 1.66 5.01
CA LEU A 233 16.73 2.42 6.15
C LEU A 233 15.94 3.72 6.35
N LEU A 234 15.66 4.45 5.28
CA LEU A 234 14.92 5.70 5.34
C LEU A 234 13.44 5.46 5.67
N PHE A 235 12.72 4.61 4.92
CA PHE A 235 11.27 4.47 5.02
C PHE A 235 10.79 3.50 6.11
N SER A 236 11.55 2.45 6.41
CA SER A 236 11.20 1.49 7.48
C SER A 236 11.94 1.76 8.78
N GLY A 237 13.19 2.25 8.69
CA GLY A 237 14.03 2.56 9.84
C GLY A 237 13.69 3.92 10.46
N MET A 238 14.03 5.00 9.75
CA MET A 238 13.99 6.36 10.31
C MET A 238 12.61 7.01 10.25
N TRP A 239 11.92 6.84 9.12
CA TRP A 239 10.68 7.56 8.80
C TRP A 239 9.54 7.32 9.80
N PRO A 240 9.23 6.09 10.26
CA PRO A 240 8.13 5.86 11.19
C PRO A 240 8.35 6.61 12.52
N HIS A 241 9.60 6.70 12.97
CA HIS A 241 9.96 7.45 14.16
C HIS A 241 9.88 8.96 13.91
N LEU A 242 10.48 9.46 12.83
CA LEU A 242 10.43 10.88 12.48
C LEU A 242 8.97 11.37 12.38
N ARG A 243 8.10 10.57 11.75
CA ARG A 243 6.67 10.85 11.65
C ARG A 243 6.00 11.00 13.02
N LEU A 244 6.19 10.04 13.92
CA LEU A 244 5.59 10.09 15.25
C LEU A 244 6.09 11.29 16.07
N ILE A 245 7.37 11.66 15.92
CA ILE A 245 7.92 12.89 16.52
C ILE A 245 7.24 14.13 15.93
N LEU A 246 7.09 14.20 14.61
CA LEU A 246 6.41 15.33 13.95
C LEU A 246 4.93 15.43 14.33
N LEU A 247 4.26 14.29 14.53
CA LEU A 247 2.89 14.24 15.03
C LEU A 247 2.81 14.71 16.50
N GLN A 248 3.77 14.32 17.33
CA GLN A 248 3.88 14.79 18.71
C GLN A 248 4.11 16.31 18.76
N LEU A 249 4.97 16.82 17.89
CA LEU A 249 5.27 18.25 17.78
C LEU A 249 4.05 19.03 17.29
N SER A 250 3.32 18.54 16.28
CA SER A 250 2.09 19.21 15.81
C SER A 250 0.97 19.21 16.85
N TRP A 251 0.92 18.19 17.70
CA TRP A 251 -0.03 18.11 18.81
C TRP A 251 0.31 19.03 19.99
N SER A 252 1.56 18.96 20.47
CA SER A 252 1.99 19.58 21.73
C SER A 252 2.53 20.99 21.57
N SER A 253 3.17 21.30 20.44
CA SER A 253 3.93 22.54 20.33
C SER A 253 2.99 23.74 20.11
N GLN A 254 3.06 24.69 21.03
CA GLN A 254 2.83 26.11 20.72
C GLN A 254 3.99 26.67 19.87
N CYS A 255 5.14 25.99 19.86
CA CYS A 255 6.39 26.45 19.27
C CYS A 255 6.34 26.53 17.73
N LEU A 256 5.59 25.64 17.08
CA LEU A 256 5.18 25.84 15.70
C LEU A 256 3.90 26.64 15.72
N SER A 257 4.01 27.97 15.84
CA SER A 257 2.94 28.94 15.60
C SER A 257 2.51 28.94 14.12
N LEU A 258 2.19 27.74 13.61
CA LEU A 258 1.70 27.52 12.27
C LEU A 258 0.28 28.06 12.23
N THR A 259 0.01 28.87 11.22
CA THR A 259 -1.37 29.23 10.89
C THR A 259 -2.21 27.96 10.69
N PRO A 260 -3.52 27.99 10.96
CA PRO A 260 -4.38 26.81 10.87
C PRO A 260 -4.25 26.09 9.52
N ASN A 261 -4.09 26.86 8.44
CA ASN A 261 -3.88 26.35 7.09
C ASN A 261 -2.57 25.57 6.96
N ARG A 262 -1.46 26.11 7.49
CA ARG A 262 -0.17 25.40 7.46
C ARG A 262 -0.23 24.12 8.29
N ARG A 263 -0.88 24.14 9.45
CA ARG A 263 -1.04 22.95 10.30
C ARG A 263 -1.83 21.86 9.58
N THR A 264 -2.98 22.19 8.98
CA THR A 264 -3.77 21.23 8.19
C THR A 264 -2.97 20.66 7.02
N ARG A 265 -2.17 21.50 6.34
CA ARG A 265 -1.27 21.05 5.27
C ARG A 265 -0.22 20.08 5.82
N THR A 266 0.49 20.43 6.89
CA THR A 266 1.51 19.56 7.51
C THR A 266 0.93 18.22 7.96
N LEU A 267 -0.25 18.25 8.59
CA LEU A 267 -0.96 17.05 9.01
C LEU A 267 -1.39 16.18 7.82
N GLY A 268 -1.93 16.79 6.76
CA GLY A 268 -2.23 16.09 5.51
C GLY A 268 -0.99 15.47 4.86
N TRP A 269 0.16 16.17 4.88
CA TRP A 269 1.44 15.62 4.45
C TRP A 269 1.88 14.45 5.32
N LEU A 270 1.77 14.54 6.65
CA LEU A 270 2.09 13.45 7.58
C LEU A 270 1.18 12.22 7.38
N ALA A 271 -0.09 12.42 7.03
CA ALA A 271 -1.01 11.35 6.69
C ALA A 271 -0.62 10.66 5.37
N LEU A 272 -0.34 11.45 4.32
CA LEU A 272 0.08 10.93 3.01
C LEU A 272 1.40 10.17 3.07
N SER A 273 2.40 10.79 3.69
CA SER A 273 3.74 10.22 3.87
C SER A 273 3.75 9.06 4.88
N GLY A 274 2.75 8.99 5.75
CA GLY A 274 2.56 7.92 6.72
C GLY A 274 2.46 6.54 6.09
N LYS A 275 1.85 6.44 4.91
CA LYS A 275 1.72 5.19 4.17
C LYS A 275 3.06 4.60 3.76
N TRP A 276 4.11 5.41 3.58
CA TRP A 276 5.43 4.92 3.17
C TRP A 276 6.09 4.04 4.23
N SER A 277 5.63 4.11 5.49
CA SER A 277 6.02 3.13 6.51
C SER A 277 5.53 1.71 6.22
N LEU A 278 4.55 1.52 5.31
CA LEU A 278 4.12 0.20 4.83
C LEU A 278 5.05 -0.41 3.79
N ALA A 279 6.02 0.33 3.25
CA ALA A 279 6.84 -0.15 2.14
C ALA A 279 7.50 -1.51 2.45
N ASP A 280 8.05 -1.65 3.65
CA ASP A 280 8.69 -2.88 4.11
C ASP A 280 7.68 -4.02 4.31
N VAL A 281 6.54 -3.75 4.97
CA VAL A 281 5.45 -4.73 5.14
C VAL A 281 4.97 -5.26 3.79
N LEU A 282 4.77 -4.36 2.83
CA LEU A 282 4.33 -4.71 1.50
C LEU A 282 5.43 -5.45 0.73
N THR A 283 6.70 -5.09 0.90
CA THR A 283 7.81 -5.87 0.34
C THR A 283 7.82 -7.27 0.91
N VAL A 284 7.71 -7.45 2.24
CA VAL A 284 7.62 -8.77 2.86
C VAL A 284 6.40 -9.54 2.37
N CYS A 285 5.24 -8.89 2.21
CA CYS A 285 4.05 -9.54 1.63
C CYS A 285 4.30 -10.04 0.21
N VAL A 286 4.94 -9.24 -0.65
CA VAL A 286 5.35 -9.66 -1.99
C VAL A 286 6.37 -10.78 -1.91
N MET A 287 7.33 -10.72 -0.98
CA MET A 287 8.33 -11.77 -0.79
C MET A 287 7.71 -13.10 -0.36
N VAL A 288 6.75 -13.08 0.56
CA VAL A 288 5.95 -14.26 0.94
C VAL A 288 5.19 -14.78 -0.27
N GLY A 289 4.58 -13.87 -1.04
CA GLY A 289 3.96 -14.15 -2.34
C GLY A 289 4.86 -14.96 -3.28
N VAL A 290 6.08 -14.45 -3.47
CA VAL A 290 7.06 -15.00 -4.40
C VAL A 290 7.61 -16.34 -3.90
N LEU A 291 7.97 -16.42 -2.63
CA LEU A 291 8.68 -17.56 -2.05
C LEU A 291 7.75 -18.66 -1.54
N ASN A 292 6.43 -18.51 -1.65
CA ASN A 292 5.49 -19.60 -1.40
C ASN A 292 5.46 -20.56 -2.60
N LEU A 293 6.47 -21.43 -2.68
CA LEU A 293 6.53 -22.51 -3.65
C LEU A 293 5.79 -23.70 -3.07
N GLU A 294 4.67 -24.05 -3.68
CA GLU A 294 3.94 -25.28 -3.40
C GLU A 294 4.06 -26.17 -4.62
N TRP A 295 4.44 -27.43 -4.40
CA TRP A 295 4.43 -28.42 -5.46
C TRP A 295 3.84 -29.73 -4.98
N ILE A 296 3.01 -30.31 -5.84
CA ILE A 296 2.35 -31.58 -5.62
C ILE A 296 3.25 -32.66 -6.23
N ILE A 297 3.61 -33.65 -5.43
CA ILE A 297 4.37 -34.81 -5.89
C ILE A 297 3.40 -35.75 -6.60
N ASP A 298 3.61 -35.93 -7.90
CA ASP A 298 2.90 -36.91 -8.73
C ASP A 298 3.83 -38.10 -9.04
N PRO A 299 3.70 -39.24 -8.33
CA PRO A 299 4.66 -40.34 -8.45
C PRO A 299 4.82 -40.94 -9.86
N PRO A 300 3.77 -41.06 -10.70
CA PRO A 300 3.89 -41.48 -12.09
C PRO A 300 4.76 -40.54 -12.94
N THR A 301 4.54 -39.23 -12.85
CA THR A 301 5.36 -38.24 -13.57
C THR A 301 6.81 -38.29 -13.11
N MET A 302 7.03 -38.42 -11.80
CA MET A 302 8.37 -38.60 -11.21
C MET A 302 9.05 -39.88 -11.72
N LYS A 303 8.33 -41.00 -11.82
CA LYS A 303 8.85 -42.25 -12.40
C LYS A 303 9.32 -42.03 -13.83
N GLU A 304 8.50 -41.39 -14.65
CA GLU A 304 8.81 -41.13 -16.06
C GLU A 304 10.02 -40.21 -16.21
N GLY A 305 10.07 -39.11 -15.45
CA GLY A 305 11.20 -38.20 -15.48
C GLY A 305 12.50 -38.83 -14.96
N ILE A 306 12.46 -39.66 -13.91
CA ILE A 306 13.62 -40.44 -13.45
C ILE A 306 14.11 -41.39 -14.55
N ALA A 307 13.20 -42.08 -15.24
CA ALA A 307 13.55 -43.00 -16.31
C ALA A 307 14.18 -42.29 -17.52
N ASN A 308 13.72 -41.07 -17.83
CA ASN A 308 14.18 -40.29 -18.98
C ASN A 308 15.48 -39.52 -18.69
N HIS A 309 15.72 -39.14 -17.45
CA HIS A 309 16.89 -38.34 -17.04
C HIS A 309 17.86 -39.12 -16.13
N LEU A 310 17.84 -40.46 -16.18
CA LEU A 310 18.62 -41.31 -15.30
C LEU A 310 20.14 -41.04 -15.38
N ALA A 311 20.68 -40.83 -16.59
CA ALA A 311 22.10 -40.52 -16.79
C ALA A 311 22.52 -39.25 -16.04
N MET A 312 21.72 -38.18 -16.17
CA MET A 312 21.94 -36.91 -15.47
C MET A 312 21.87 -37.09 -13.94
N LEU A 313 20.90 -37.88 -13.44
CA LEU A 313 20.77 -38.16 -12.01
C LEU A 313 21.94 -38.96 -11.45
N ILE A 314 22.50 -39.89 -12.23
CA ILE A 314 23.71 -40.65 -11.87
C ILE A 314 24.91 -39.72 -11.79
N ASP A 315 25.09 -38.83 -12.76
CA ASP A 315 26.18 -37.85 -12.74
C ASP A 315 26.04 -36.87 -11.57
N LEU A 316 24.82 -36.47 -11.22
CA LEU A 316 24.57 -35.70 -10.00
C LEU A 316 24.93 -36.50 -8.75
N ALA A 317 24.58 -37.79 -8.68
CA ALA A 317 24.91 -38.64 -7.54
C ALA A 317 26.43 -38.77 -7.33
N LYS A 318 27.22 -38.86 -8.40
CA LYS A 318 28.71 -38.88 -8.35
C LYS A 318 29.30 -37.62 -7.73
N LEU A 319 28.62 -36.48 -7.86
CA LEU A 319 29.10 -35.21 -7.32
C LEU A 319 28.84 -35.07 -5.82
N VAL A 320 27.76 -35.68 -5.36
CA VAL A 320 27.30 -35.55 -3.97
C VAL A 320 27.93 -36.63 -3.09
N TRP A 321 28.10 -37.84 -3.61
CA TRP A 321 28.58 -38.97 -2.85
C TRP A 321 29.76 -39.67 -3.54
N ASP A 322 30.76 -40.00 -2.74
CA ASP A 322 31.81 -40.93 -3.16
C ASP A 322 31.26 -42.37 -3.23
N ASP A 323 31.88 -43.23 -4.04
CA ASP A 323 31.45 -44.62 -4.31
C ASP A 323 31.21 -45.40 -2.99
N GLY A 324 32.03 -45.14 -1.98
CA GLY A 324 31.94 -45.77 -0.66
C GLY A 324 30.82 -45.23 0.24
N GLN A 325 30.43 -43.96 0.06
CA GLN A 325 29.42 -43.28 0.89
C GLN A 325 27.99 -43.66 0.48
N ILE A 326 27.73 -43.88 -0.81
CA ILE A 326 26.38 -44.27 -1.28
C ILE A 326 25.94 -45.57 -0.61
N CYS A 327 26.84 -46.56 -0.56
CA CYS A 327 26.51 -47.84 0.03
C CYS A 327 26.33 -47.77 1.54
N SER A 328 27.03 -46.87 2.25
CA SER A 328 26.80 -46.73 3.68
C SER A 328 25.45 -46.07 3.99
N VAL A 329 25.05 -45.09 3.17
CA VAL A 329 23.73 -44.45 3.24
C VAL A 329 22.61 -45.44 2.89
N MET A 330 22.73 -46.16 1.77
CA MET A 330 21.70 -47.10 1.32
C MET A 330 21.50 -48.28 2.28
N LEU A 331 22.59 -48.82 2.83
CA LEU A 331 22.54 -50.02 3.67
C LEU A 331 22.38 -49.73 5.16
N SER A 332 22.40 -48.45 5.58
CA SER A 332 22.31 -48.01 6.98
C SER A 332 23.40 -48.56 7.92
N PHE A 333 24.54 -49.01 7.38
CA PHE A 333 25.73 -49.41 8.12
C PHE A 333 27.00 -48.91 7.41
N ASP A 334 28.12 -48.79 8.13
CA ASP A 334 29.38 -48.35 7.54
C ASP A 334 29.89 -49.36 6.50
N ALA A 335 29.68 -49.05 5.22
CA ALA A 335 30.06 -49.86 4.07
C ALA A 335 31.43 -49.47 3.49
N SER A 336 32.20 -48.62 4.20
CA SER A 336 33.54 -48.21 3.75
C SER A 336 34.43 -49.44 3.51
N ASP A 337 34.41 -50.40 4.43
CA ASP A 337 35.11 -51.68 4.31
C ASP A 337 34.15 -52.88 4.36
N CYS A 338 33.69 -53.32 3.18
CA CYS A 338 32.94 -54.58 3.07
C CYS A 338 33.74 -55.77 3.60
N GLY A 339 35.08 -55.70 3.67
CA GLY A 339 35.97 -56.75 4.16
C GLY A 339 35.99 -56.95 5.68
N SER A 340 35.30 -56.10 6.45
CA SER A 340 35.32 -56.17 7.91
C SER A 340 34.79 -57.52 8.42
N LYS A 341 35.53 -58.11 9.38
CA LYS A 341 35.18 -59.39 10.01
C LYS A 341 33.93 -59.31 10.89
N ASP A 342 33.50 -58.10 11.24
CA ASP A 342 32.35 -57.85 12.10
C ASP A 342 31.02 -57.87 11.33
N LEU A 343 31.06 -57.87 9.99
CA LEU A 343 29.87 -57.96 9.14
C LEU A 343 29.38 -59.41 9.05
N SER A 344 28.06 -59.61 9.21
CA SER A 344 27.44 -60.89 8.91
C SER A 344 27.59 -61.24 7.43
N ILE A 345 27.56 -62.54 7.08
CA ILE A 345 27.63 -63.01 5.68
C ILE A 345 26.57 -62.33 4.80
N LYS A 346 25.37 -62.06 5.34
CA LYS A 346 24.30 -61.34 4.65
C LYS A 346 24.71 -59.90 4.33
N GLN A 347 25.18 -59.15 5.33
CA GLN A 347 25.64 -57.76 5.14
C GLN A 347 26.85 -57.68 4.20
N HIS A 348 27.72 -58.68 4.22
CA HIS A 348 28.86 -58.76 3.30
C HIS A 348 28.41 -58.88 1.83
N LEU A 349 27.40 -59.70 1.55
CA LEU A 349 26.81 -59.84 0.22
C LEU A 349 26.06 -58.58 -0.21
N GLU A 350 25.31 -57.95 0.68
CA GLU A 350 24.62 -56.68 0.43
C GLU A 350 25.61 -55.55 0.13
N CYS A 351 26.68 -55.44 0.92
CA CYS A 351 27.76 -54.47 0.72
C CYS A 351 28.46 -54.67 -0.63
N PHE A 352 28.83 -55.91 -0.96
CA PHE A 352 29.46 -56.22 -2.25
C PHE A 352 28.54 -55.94 -3.44
N SER A 353 27.26 -56.32 -3.33
CA SER A 353 26.27 -56.09 -4.39
C SER A 353 26.02 -54.59 -4.61
N CYS A 354 25.93 -53.83 -3.52
CA CYS A 354 25.82 -52.37 -3.60
C CYS A 354 27.05 -51.75 -4.27
N LYS A 355 28.27 -52.10 -3.84
CA LYS A 355 29.49 -51.55 -4.44
C LYS A 355 29.61 -51.89 -5.92
N GLN A 356 29.27 -53.12 -6.32
CA GLN A 356 29.28 -53.50 -7.72
C GLN A 356 28.25 -52.71 -8.54
N PHE A 357 27.05 -52.49 -7.99
CA PHE A 357 26.01 -51.71 -8.63
C PHE A 357 26.39 -50.23 -8.77
N VAL A 358 26.88 -49.60 -7.69
CA VAL A 358 27.35 -48.20 -7.69
C VAL A 358 28.52 -48.03 -8.65
N TRP A 359 29.49 -48.96 -8.64
CA TRP A 359 30.62 -48.94 -9.56
C TRP A 359 30.16 -49.00 -11.02
N ALA A 360 29.24 -49.91 -11.35
CA ALA A 360 28.68 -50.02 -12.69
C ALA A 360 27.91 -48.76 -13.09
N ALA A 361 27.08 -48.21 -12.19
CA ALA A 361 26.38 -46.95 -12.41
C ALA A 361 27.36 -45.82 -12.72
N PHE A 362 28.49 -45.79 -12.01
CA PHE A 362 29.41 -44.68 -12.12
C PHE A 362 30.35 -44.78 -13.32
N HIS A 363 30.80 -45.99 -13.67
CA HIS A 363 31.82 -46.21 -14.70
C HIS A 363 31.24 -46.67 -16.04
N GLU A 364 30.00 -47.19 -16.07
CA GLU A 364 29.33 -47.69 -17.28
C GLU A 364 27.93 -47.06 -17.47
N PRO A 365 27.83 -45.73 -17.64
CA PRO A 365 26.55 -45.01 -17.65
C PRO A 365 25.60 -45.51 -18.75
N ASP A 366 26.10 -45.82 -19.94
CA ASP A 366 25.27 -46.33 -21.05
C ASP A 366 24.60 -47.68 -20.73
N THR A 367 25.32 -48.55 -20.01
CA THR A 367 24.82 -49.86 -19.60
C THR A 367 23.75 -49.68 -18.52
N VAL A 368 24.00 -48.79 -17.57
CA VAL A 368 23.08 -48.51 -16.46
C VAL A 368 21.89 -47.69 -16.90
N GLU A 369 21.99 -46.87 -17.94
CA GLU A 369 20.82 -46.20 -18.52
C GLU A 369 19.84 -47.24 -19.07
N LYS A 370 20.32 -48.20 -19.86
CA LYS A 370 19.48 -49.26 -20.43
C LYS A 370 18.89 -50.19 -19.37
N GLN A 371 19.73 -50.65 -18.44
CA GLN A 371 19.28 -51.57 -17.39
C GLN A 371 18.43 -50.84 -16.35
N GLY A 372 18.86 -49.66 -15.91
CA GLY A 372 18.17 -48.80 -14.97
C GLY A 372 16.81 -48.36 -15.48
N LYS A 373 16.68 -48.00 -16.77
CA LYS A 373 15.38 -47.71 -17.37
C LYS A 373 14.43 -48.90 -17.26
N ALA A 374 14.88 -50.12 -17.59
CA ALA A 374 14.06 -51.32 -17.44
C ALA A 374 13.67 -51.60 -15.97
N ILE A 375 14.55 -51.27 -15.02
CA ILE A 375 14.29 -51.40 -13.58
C ILE A 375 13.22 -50.40 -13.13
N VAL A 376 13.38 -49.12 -13.48
CA VAL A 376 12.46 -48.03 -13.14
C VAL A 376 11.10 -48.26 -13.78
N GLU A 377 11.05 -48.68 -15.05
CA GLU A 377 9.81 -49.05 -15.73
C GLU A 377 9.06 -50.18 -15.01
N GLY A 378 9.80 -51.11 -14.38
CA GLY A 378 9.26 -52.19 -13.57
C GLY A 378 8.80 -51.81 -12.16
N ILE A 379 8.91 -50.54 -11.76
CA ILE A 379 8.38 -50.01 -10.49
C ILE A 379 7.04 -49.33 -10.76
N GLU A 380 5.97 -49.74 -10.10
CA GLU A 380 4.72 -48.99 -10.06
C GLU A 380 4.79 -47.99 -8.91
N MET A 381 4.69 -46.70 -9.21
CA MET A 381 4.71 -45.64 -8.20
C MET A 381 3.29 -45.10 -8.02
N SER A 382 2.82 -45.08 -6.79
CA SER A 382 1.51 -44.51 -6.42
C SER A 382 1.62 -43.73 -5.11
N GLY A 383 0.66 -42.84 -4.84
CA GLY A 383 0.68 -42.04 -3.63
C GLY A 383 0.38 -40.58 -3.90
N TYR A 384 0.60 -39.75 -2.87
CA TYR A 384 0.44 -38.31 -2.94
C TYR A 384 1.41 -37.65 -1.95
N GLY A 385 1.68 -36.38 -2.16
CA GLY A 385 2.44 -35.56 -1.22
C GLY A 385 2.47 -34.13 -1.69
N ALA A 386 2.58 -33.19 -0.76
CA ALA A 386 2.84 -31.80 -1.08
C ALA A 386 4.10 -31.36 -0.35
N VAL A 387 4.93 -30.59 -1.03
CA VAL A 387 6.02 -29.90 -0.38
C VAL A 387 5.83 -28.42 -0.60
N ARG A 388 5.97 -27.69 0.49
CA ARG A 388 5.74 -26.27 0.54
C ARG A 388 6.96 -25.59 1.11
N LEU A 389 7.68 -24.86 0.26
CA LEU A 389 8.61 -23.84 0.72
C LEU A 389 7.80 -22.56 0.90
N SER A 390 7.79 -22.01 2.11
CA SER A 390 7.06 -20.78 2.39
C SER A 390 7.86 -19.87 3.31
N VAL A 391 7.65 -18.57 3.16
CA VAL A 391 8.15 -17.58 4.12
C VAL A 391 7.07 -17.35 5.16
N VAL A 392 7.39 -17.64 6.40
CA VAL A 392 6.47 -17.48 7.53
C VAL A 392 6.84 -16.21 8.28
N GLY A 393 5.84 -15.37 8.56
CA GLY A 393 6.04 -14.17 9.36
C GLY A 393 6.47 -14.51 10.79
N MET A 394 7.24 -13.62 11.40
CA MET A 394 7.66 -13.73 12.80
C MET A 394 7.19 -12.53 13.62
N LYS A 395 7.42 -12.58 14.93
CA LYS A 395 6.97 -11.55 15.89
C LYS A 395 7.35 -10.12 15.47
N GLY A 396 8.51 -9.94 14.84
CA GLY A 396 8.97 -8.64 14.37
C GLY A 396 8.05 -8.02 13.32
N ILE A 397 7.70 -8.76 12.26
CA ILE A 397 6.85 -8.20 11.20
C ILE A 397 5.42 -7.91 11.69
N TYR A 398 4.88 -8.74 12.59
CA TYR A 398 3.56 -8.50 13.17
C TYR A 398 3.54 -7.26 14.06
N ALA A 399 4.55 -7.09 14.92
CA ALA A 399 4.71 -5.90 15.73
C ALA A 399 4.86 -4.65 14.84
N PHE A 400 5.62 -4.76 13.74
CA PHE A 400 5.77 -3.69 12.78
C PHE A 400 4.42 -3.30 12.15
N CYS A 401 3.64 -4.27 11.70
CA CYS A 401 2.30 -4.05 11.13
C CYS A 401 1.35 -3.36 12.10
N ILE A 402 1.32 -3.81 13.36
CA ILE A 402 0.52 -3.18 14.43
C ILE A 402 0.96 -1.72 14.63
N ALA A 403 2.27 -1.47 14.70
CA ALA A 403 2.81 -0.12 14.88
C ALA A 403 2.43 0.81 13.72
N VAL A 404 2.46 0.32 12.47
CA VAL A 404 2.04 1.10 11.30
C VAL A 404 0.55 1.43 11.35
N ILE A 405 -0.31 0.44 11.64
CA ILE A 405 -1.75 0.68 11.79
C ILE A 405 -2.01 1.71 12.89
N LEU A 406 -1.39 1.56 14.06
CA LEU A 406 -1.53 2.50 15.17
C LEU A 406 -1.06 3.90 14.78
N SER A 407 0.08 4.04 14.10
CA SER A 407 0.60 5.33 13.63
C SER A 407 -0.36 6.03 12.66
N ILE A 408 -1.00 5.28 11.75
CA ILE A 408 -2.02 5.81 10.83
C ILE A 408 -3.27 6.23 11.60
N LEU A 409 -3.78 5.39 12.51
CA LEU A 409 -4.94 5.72 13.34
C LEU A 409 -4.70 6.97 14.20
N LEU A 410 -3.52 7.10 14.81
CA LEU A 410 -3.15 8.29 15.58
C LEU A 410 -3.17 9.55 14.71
N THR A 411 -2.69 9.47 13.47
CA THR A 411 -2.73 10.60 12.53
C THR A 411 -4.18 10.97 12.19
N VAL A 412 -5.02 9.99 11.89
CA VAL A 412 -6.45 10.21 11.62
C VAL A 412 -7.17 10.87 12.79
N ILE A 413 -6.87 10.46 14.02
CA ILE A 413 -7.44 11.05 15.24
C ILE A 413 -7.03 12.52 15.39
N VAL A 414 -5.75 12.82 15.16
CA VAL A 414 -5.23 14.21 15.21
C VAL A 414 -5.86 15.07 14.12
N ASP A 415 -5.99 14.55 12.91
CA ASP A 415 -6.63 15.24 11.78
C ASP A 415 -8.10 15.54 12.09
N TRP A 416 -8.82 14.58 12.66
CA TRP A 416 -10.21 14.76 13.08
C TRP A 416 -10.35 15.83 14.18
N CYS A 417 -9.44 15.86 15.15
CA CYS A 417 -9.43 16.90 16.18
C CYS A 417 -9.13 18.29 15.59
N ASN A 418 -8.18 18.36 14.64
CA ASN A 418 -7.87 19.60 13.94
C ASN A 418 -9.07 20.10 13.12
N TYR A 419 -9.75 19.20 12.44
CA TYR A 419 -10.97 19.52 11.68
C TYR A 419 -12.06 20.10 12.59
N LYS A 420 -12.39 19.41 13.70
CA LYS A 420 -13.39 19.87 14.66
C LYS A 420 -13.06 21.24 15.26
N TYR A 421 -11.77 21.49 15.50
CA TYR A 421 -11.32 22.79 16.01
C TYR A 421 -11.52 23.90 14.98
N ILE A 422 -11.19 23.66 13.71
CA ILE A 422 -11.39 24.64 12.62
C ILE A 422 -12.88 24.93 12.42
N ASP A 423 -13.72 23.90 12.48
CA ASP A 423 -15.17 24.04 12.34
C ASP A 423 -15.76 24.93 13.44
N MET A 424 -15.38 24.70 14.71
CA MET A 424 -15.78 25.55 15.83
C MET A 424 -15.33 27.02 15.64
N LEU A 425 -14.14 27.26 15.10
CA LEU A 425 -13.68 28.63 14.83
C LEU A 425 -14.55 29.33 13.77
N HIS A 426 -14.95 28.60 12.72
CA HIS A 426 -15.86 29.14 11.71
C HIS A 426 -17.26 29.41 12.27
N GLU A 427 -17.78 28.56 13.15
CA GLU A 427 -19.06 28.81 13.83
C GLU A 427 -19.01 30.07 14.70
N ARG A 428 -17.90 30.29 15.43
CA ARG A 428 -17.72 31.51 16.23
C ARG A 428 -17.67 32.77 15.38
N GLN A 429 -16.93 32.74 14.27
CA GLN A 429 -16.86 33.87 13.33
C GLN A 429 -18.25 34.21 12.77
N ARG A 430 -19.03 33.20 12.33
CA ARG A 430 -20.41 33.44 11.86
C ARG A 430 -21.34 34.01 12.94
N GLY A 431 -21.20 33.56 14.18
CA GLY A 431 -22.00 34.05 15.30
C GLY A 431 -21.69 35.51 15.65
N GLU A 432 -20.42 35.92 15.54
CA GLU A 432 -19.99 37.30 15.78
C GLU A 432 -20.50 38.25 14.71
N ASP A 433 -20.43 37.86 13.42
CA ASP A 433 -21.00 38.65 12.30
C ASP A 433 -22.51 38.86 12.43
N THR A 434 -23.22 37.88 13.00
CA THR A 434 -24.67 37.99 13.22
C THR A 434 -24.99 38.99 14.35
N ASN A 435 -24.16 39.06 15.39
CA ASN A 435 -24.37 39.94 16.55
C ASN A 435 -23.84 41.36 16.34
N LEU A 436 -22.89 41.56 15.42
CA LEU A 436 -22.32 42.86 15.06
C LEU A 436 -23.15 43.63 14.04
N THR A 437 -24.32 43.12 13.61
CA THR A 437 -25.34 44.04 13.05
C THR A 437 -25.72 44.99 14.18
N PRO A 438 -25.18 46.24 14.18
CA PRO A 438 -25.50 47.13 15.26
C PRO A 438 -26.99 47.36 15.12
N SER A 439 -27.74 47.12 16.20
CA SER A 439 -29.03 47.77 16.32
C SER A 439 -28.74 49.26 16.43
N VAL A 440 -28.43 49.88 15.29
CA VAL A 440 -28.47 51.31 15.11
C VAL A 440 -29.94 51.64 15.26
N THR A 441 -30.37 51.77 16.52
CA THR A 441 -31.51 52.58 16.88
C THR A 441 -31.09 54.01 16.58
N THR A 442 -30.99 54.36 15.29
CA THR A 442 -30.96 55.74 14.85
C THR A 442 -32.27 56.33 15.31
N ASN A 443 -32.21 57.26 16.26
CA ASN A 443 -33.26 58.24 16.37
C ASN A 443 -33.36 58.92 14.99
N PRO A 444 -34.51 58.84 14.31
CA PRO A 444 -34.65 59.37 12.95
C PRO A 444 -34.39 60.89 12.86
N GLU A 445 -34.36 61.61 13.99
CA GLU A 445 -34.06 63.04 14.03
C GLU A 445 -32.55 63.38 13.94
N GLU A 446 -31.64 62.49 14.36
CA GLU A 446 -30.20 62.82 14.36
C GLU A 446 -29.55 62.54 12.99
N ALA A 447 -30.04 61.52 12.28
CA ALA A 447 -29.60 61.17 10.92
C ALA A 447 -29.95 62.23 9.86
N ALA A 448 -30.99 63.04 10.08
CA ALA A 448 -31.38 64.11 9.15
C ALA A 448 -30.44 65.33 9.20
N SER A 449 -29.71 65.53 10.30
CA SER A 449 -28.80 66.69 10.47
C SER A 449 -27.43 66.49 9.82
N LEU A 450 -27.02 65.23 9.62
CA LEU A 450 -25.70 64.88 9.08
C LEU A 450 -25.64 64.85 7.55
N ILE A 451 -26.80 64.75 6.87
CA ILE A 451 -26.89 64.75 5.40
C ILE A 451 -26.83 66.18 4.81
N LEU A 452 -27.02 67.23 5.61
CA LEU A 452 -27.01 68.63 5.15
C LEU A 452 -25.63 69.33 5.23
N ALA A 453 -24.57 68.65 5.70
CA ALA A 453 -23.26 69.28 5.95
C ALA A 453 -22.11 68.79 5.04
N GLY A 454 -22.35 67.89 4.09
CA GLY A 454 -21.29 67.21 3.35
C GLY A 454 -21.29 67.44 1.85
N ASP A 455 -21.20 68.70 1.38
CA ASP A 455 -21.15 69.01 -0.07
C ASP A 455 -19.95 69.89 -0.47
N ALA A 456 -18.87 69.90 0.31
CA ALA A 456 -17.69 70.73 0.03
C ALA A 456 -16.36 70.09 0.47
N ALA A 457 -15.97 68.96 -0.12
CA ALA A 457 -14.57 68.50 -0.13
C ALA A 457 -14.36 67.36 -1.14
N SER A 458 -14.41 67.67 -2.43
CA SER A 458 -13.95 66.78 -3.50
C SER A 458 -13.00 67.56 -4.39
N GLU A 459 -11.77 67.77 -3.95
CA GLU A 459 -10.63 68.07 -4.82
C GLU A 459 -9.31 67.78 -4.08
N ALA A 460 -8.35 67.21 -4.81
CA ALA A 460 -6.97 66.90 -4.44
C ALA A 460 -6.69 65.61 -3.64
N LEU A 461 -6.47 64.50 -4.37
CA LEU A 461 -5.50 63.49 -3.95
C LEU A 461 -4.74 62.96 -5.20
N GLU A 462 -3.53 63.45 -5.39
CA GLU A 462 -2.53 62.92 -6.34
C GLU A 462 -1.84 61.66 -5.76
N PRO A 463 -1.28 60.77 -6.60
CA PRO A 463 -0.56 59.59 -6.16
C PRO A 463 0.95 59.88 -6.03
N LEU A 464 1.47 59.92 -4.80
CA LEU A 464 2.91 59.90 -4.55
C LEU A 464 3.39 58.46 -4.29
N LEU A 465 4.06 57.91 -5.30
CA LEU A 465 4.99 56.79 -5.20
C LEU A 465 6.26 57.29 -4.48
N GLU A 466 6.56 56.77 -3.30
CA GLU A 466 7.89 56.94 -2.70
C GLU A 466 8.50 55.62 -2.25
N ASN A 467 9.60 55.30 -2.95
CA ASN A 467 10.62 54.31 -2.64
C ASN A 467 11.11 54.44 -1.20
N SER A 468 11.09 53.35 -0.44
CA SER A 468 12.03 53.16 0.67
C SER A 468 12.60 51.75 0.67
N SER A 469 13.76 51.62 0.04
CA SER A 469 14.68 50.50 0.19
C SER A 469 15.38 50.62 1.54
N SER A 470 15.00 49.75 2.49
CA SER A 470 15.85 49.49 3.67
C SER A 470 16.14 48.00 3.77
N SER A 471 17.34 47.67 3.31
CA SER A 471 18.00 46.38 3.50
C SER A 471 18.36 46.19 4.97
N SER A 472 17.70 45.25 5.65
CA SER A 472 18.25 44.63 6.87
C SER A 472 18.33 43.12 6.68
N SER A 473 19.56 42.66 6.48
CA SER A 473 19.93 41.28 6.24
C SER A 473 19.93 40.53 7.57
N THR A 474 18.89 39.74 7.84
CA THR A 474 18.95 38.62 8.78
C THR A 474 18.50 37.37 8.06
N THR A 475 19.47 36.52 7.71
CA THR A 475 19.28 35.24 7.05
C THR A 475 18.60 34.25 7.99
N PHE A 476 17.28 34.28 8.01
CA PHE A 476 16.45 33.12 8.32
C PHE A 476 16.02 32.51 6.98
N PHE A 477 16.29 31.22 6.77
CA PHE A 477 15.82 30.47 5.59
C PHE A 477 14.28 30.36 5.65
N SER A 478 13.59 31.41 5.20
CA SER A 478 12.19 31.31 4.79
C SER A 478 12.17 30.58 3.45
N LEU A 479 11.77 29.31 3.48
CA LEU A 479 11.44 28.52 2.32
C LEU A 479 10.14 29.10 1.71
N GLU A 480 10.27 30.24 1.03
CA GLU A 480 9.21 30.89 0.25
C GLU A 480 9.04 30.08 -1.05
N ILE A 481 8.34 28.95 -0.94
CA ILE A 481 7.97 28.13 -2.10
C ILE A 481 6.93 28.91 -2.90
N MET A 482 7.38 29.54 -3.99
CA MET A 482 6.69 29.87 -5.24
C MET A 482 5.16 29.99 -5.14
N GLU A 483 4.66 31.17 -4.79
CA GLU A 483 3.23 31.51 -4.86
C GLU A 483 2.79 31.94 -6.28
N ASP A 484 3.73 32.38 -7.13
CA ASP A 484 3.45 32.81 -8.52
C ASP A 484 3.06 31.67 -9.48
N ASP A 485 3.56 30.45 -9.26
CA ASP A 485 3.24 29.27 -10.08
C ASP A 485 1.82 28.74 -9.85
N ALA A 486 1.16 29.14 -8.76
CA ALA A 486 -0.21 28.76 -8.48
C ALA A 486 -1.17 29.31 -9.55
N SER A 487 -0.89 30.48 -10.12
CA SER A 487 -1.76 31.15 -11.10
C SER A 487 -1.89 30.37 -12.42
N VAL A 488 -0.81 29.75 -12.89
CA VAL A 488 -0.80 28.97 -14.16
C VAL A 488 -1.51 27.64 -13.98
N LEU A 489 -1.27 26.97 -12.84
CA LEU A 489 -1.96 25.73 -12.52
C LEU A 489 -3.46 25.97 -12.33
N ASP A 490 -3.84 27.05 -11.66
CA ASP A 490 -5.25 27.38 -11.40
C ASP A 490 -5.99 27.72 -12.71
N LEU A 491 -5.35 28.44 -13.64
CA LEU A 491 -5.90 28.68 -14.98
C LEU A 491 -6.10 27.38 -15.77
N TRP A 492 -5.12 26.46 -15.72
CA TRP A 492 -5.20 25.18 -16.41
C TRP A 492 -6.29 24.29 -15.80
N VAL A 493 -6.43 24.30 -14.48
CA VAL A 493 -7.51 23.57 -13.80
C VAL A 493 -8.87 24.20 -14.06
N GLN A 494 -9.00 25.52 -14.06
CA GLN A 494 -10.26 26.20 -14.38
C GLN A 494 -10.71 25.89 -15.82
N ARG A 495 -9.76 25.80 -16.76
CA ARG A 495 -10.06 25.44 -18.16
C ARG A 495 -10.48 23.97 -18.29
N THR A 496 -9.80 23.05 -17.61
CA THR A 496 -10.11 21.62 -17.65
C THR A 496 -11.43 21.29 -16.94
N THR A 497 -11.71 21.91 -15.79
CA THR A 497 -12.99 21.75 -15.06
C THR A 497 -14.18 22.24 -15.89
N THR A 498 -14.04 23.33 -16.65
CA THR A 498 -15.10 23.88 -17.52
C THR A 498 -15.40 22.96 -18.72
N VAL A 499 -14.38 22.33 -19.30
CA VAL A 499 -14.56 21.34 -20.38
C VAL A 499 -15.22 20.07 -19.83
N TYR A 500 -14.79 19.62 -18.65
CA TYR A 500 -15.30 18.44 -17.97
C TYR A 500 -16.79 18.56 -17.61
N THR A 501 -17.21 19.73 -17.11
CA THR A 501 -18.62 20.06 -16.82
C THR A 501 -19.53 20.09 -18.03
N ARG A 502 -18.99 20.37 -19.21
CA ARG A 502 -19.80 20.48 -20.43
C ARG A 502 -20.10 19.13 -21.09
N LEU A 503 -19.35 18.08 -20.76
CA LEU A 503 -19.29 16.85 -21.57
C LEU A 503 -20.06 15.65 -21.00
N HIS A 504 -20.88 15.81 -19.95
CA HIS A 504 -21.50 14.68 -19.21
C HIS A 504 -20.50 13.61 -18.69
N CYS A 505 -19.19 13.89 -18.79
CA CYS A 505 -18.12 12.99 -18.37
C CYS A 505 -18.04 12.79 -16.85
N HIS A 506 -18.78 13.59 -16.07
CA HIS A 506 -18.83 13.49 -14.61
C HIS A 506 -19.24 12.12 -14.08
N HIS A 507 -20.10 11.38 -14.78
CA HIS A 507 -20.51 10.04 -14.34
C HIS A 507 -19.69 8.92 -15.00
N ILE A 508 -19.29 9.13 -16.25
CA ILE A 508 -18.58 8.11 -17.04
C ILE A 508 -17.19 7.86 -16.45
N ILE A 509 -16.42 8.91 -16.15
CA ILE A 509 -15.03 8.77 -15.72
C ILE A 509 -14.92 8.07 -14.35
N PRO A 510 -15.70 8.41 -13.31
CA PRO A 510 -15.73 7.64 -12.07
C PRO A 510 -16.12 6.17 -12.26
N MET A 511 -17.10 5.87 -13.13
CA MET A 511 -17.48 4.48 -13.42
C MET A 511 -16.36 3.70 -14.12
N VAL A 512 -15.72 4.31 -15.12
CA VAL A 512 -14.52 3.73 -15.77
C VAL A 512 -13.40 3.52 -14.75
N THR A 513 -13.21 4.46 -13.83
CA THR A 513 -12.22 4.34 -12.75
C THR A 513 -12.52 3.15 -11.84
N LEU A 514 -13.78 2.96 -11.42
CA LEU A 514 -14.19 1.82 -10.63
C LEU A 514 -13.95 0.49 -11.36
N VAL A 515 -14.26 0.42 -12.65
CA VAL A 515 -14.00 -0.77 -13.49
C VAL A 515 -12.51 -1.03 -13.61
N LEU A 516 -11.68 -0.02 -13.88
CA LEU A 516 -10.22 -0.17 -13.97
C LEU A 516 -9.60 -0.62 -12.65
N VAL A 517 -10.07 -0.08 -11.53
CA VAL A 517 -9.63 -0.52 -10.19
C VAL A 517 -10.03 -1.98 -9.96
N GLY A 518 -11.28 -2.36 -10.25
CA GLY A 518 -11.71 -3.75 -10.17
C GLY A 518 -10.89 -4.69 -11.05
N MET A 519 -10.63 -4.31 -12.30
CA MET A 519 -9.79 -5.07 -13.22
C MET A 519 -8.37 -5.24 -12.66
N ALA A 520 -7.72 -4.15 -12.21
CA ALA A 520 -6.37 -4.20 -11.64
C ALA A 520 -6.24 -5.19 -10.47
N LEU A 521 -7.30 -5.38 -9.68
CA LEU A 521 -7.30 -6.29 -8.54
C LEU A 521 -7.34 -7.78 -8.94
N TYR A 522 -8.08 -8.11 -10.00
CA TYR A 522 -8.32 -9.50 -10.41
C TYR A 522 -7.44 -9.96 -11.58
N THR A 523 -6.94 -9.05 -12.42
CA THR A 523 -6.02 -9.41 -13.49
C THR A 523 -4.68 -9.83 -12.92
N PRO A 524 -4.01 -10.86 -13.47
CA PRO A 524 -2.66 -11.23 -13.07
C PRO A 524 -1.72 -10.04 -13.22
N SER A 525 -1.26 -9.50 -12.10
CA SER A 525 -0.32 -8.37 -12.08
C SER A 525 1.10 -8.83 -12.32
N MET A 526 1.36 -10.10 -12.03
CA MET A 526 2.69 -10.56 -11.73
C MET A 526 2.84 -12.04 -12.07
N GLU A 527 4.04 -12.41 -12.50
CA GLU A 527 4.39 -13.78 -12.81
C GLU A 527 5.70 -14.12 -12.10
N ARG A 528 5.64 -15.09 -11.20
CA ARG A 528 6.85 -15.69 -10.64
C ARG A 528 7.44 -16.60 -11.70
N LYS A 529 8.70 -16.37 -12.01
CA LYS A 529 9.52 -17.31 -12.79
C LYS A 529 10.57 -17.93 -11.89
N VAL A 530 10.65 -19.24 -11.91
CA VAL A 530 11.64 -19.98 -11.13
C VAL A 530 12.60 -20.62 -12.12
N GLY A 531 13.83 -20.10 -12.17
CA GLY A 531 14.91 -20.58 -13.02
C GLY A 531 16.09 -21.07 -12.18
N GLY A 532 17.12 -21.52 -12.89
CA GLY A 532 18.32 -22.12 -12.30
C GLY A 532 18.35 -23.63 -12.49
N ALA A 533 19.50 -24.21 -12.16
CA ALA A 533 19.77 -25.62 -12.43
C ALA A 533 18.80 -26.56 -11.70
N ILE A 534 18.46 -26.22 -10.44
CA ILE A 534 17.60 -27.06 -9.61
C ILE A 534 16.13 -27.02 -10.10
N PRO A 535 15.50 -25.84 -10.32
CA PRO A 535 14.14 -25.78 -10.88
C PRO A 535 14.02 -26.41 -12.26
N ASN A 536 15.03 -26.28 -13.12
CA ASN A 536 15.03 -26.93 -14.42
C ASN A 536 15.05 -28.45 -14.28
N LEU A 537 15.91 -28.98 -13.40
CA LEU A 537 15.94 -30.40 -13.07
C LEU A 537 14.60 -30.88 -12.48
N LEU A 538 14.00 -30.12 -11.56
CA LEU A 538 12.69 -30.44 -10.98
C LEU A 538 11.59 -30.43 -12.04
N LYS A 539 11.63 -29.50 -12.98
CA LYS A 539 10.66 -29.43 -14.08
C LYS A 539 10.81 -30.61 -15.03
N GLU A 540 12.04 -30.99 -15.38
CA GLU A 540 12.33 -32.11 -16.28
C GLU A 540 12.07 -33.48 -15.63
N VAL A 541 12.47 -33.66 -14.36
CA VAL A 541 12.37 -34.95 -13.65
C VAL A 541 11.03 -35.15 -12.95
N LEU A 542 10.44 -34.09 -12.39
CA LEU A 542 9.19 -34.19 -11.63
C LEU A 542 7.99 -33.60 -12.37
N GLY A 543 8.19 -33.00 -13.55
CA GLY A 543 7.11 -32.31 -14.27
C GLY A 543 6.59 -31.06 -13.56
N LEU A 544 7.36 -30.53 -12.59
CA LEU A 544 6.91 -29.43 -11.75
C LEU A 544 7.06 -28.08 -12.44
N ASP A 545 5.93 -27.46 -12.78
CA ASP A 545 5.93 -26.04 -13.18
C ASP A 545 5.80 -25.15 -11.94
N LEU A 546 6.94 -24.61 -11.52
CA LEU A 546 7.01 -23.68 -10.37
C LEU A 546 6.59 -22.24 -10.75
N ASN A 547 6.37 -21.98 -12.04
CA ASN A 547 5.92 -20.68 -12.51
C ASN A 547 4.45 -20.47 -12.13
N HIS A 548 4.13 -19.29 -11.62
CA HIS A 548 2.76 -18.99 -11.20
C HIS A 548 2.42 -17.53 -11.41
N LYS A 549 1.18 -17.28 -11.84
CA LYS A 549 0.65 -15.95 -12.10
C LYS A 549 -0.20 -15.49 -10.91
N TYR A 550 0.13 -14.32 -10.38
CA TYR A 550 -0.54 -13.75 -9.21
C TYR A 550 -1.30 -12.47 -9.59
N SER A 551 -2.57 -12.42 -9.20
CA SER A 551 -3.34 -11.18 -9.11
C SER A 551 -3.15 -10.56 -7.72
N LEU A 552 -3.57 -9.31 -7.52
CA LEU A 552 -3.51 -8.68 -6.20
C LEU A 552 -4.42 -9.41 -5.19
N ALA A 553 -5.55 -9.94 -5.67
CA ALA A 553 -6.45 -10.76 -4.86
C ALA A 553 -5.80 -12.10 -4.46
N SER A 554 -5.17 -12.84 -5.39
CA SER A 554 -4.52 -14.11 -5.01
C SER A 554 -3.28 -13.90 -4.14
N LEU A 555 -2.55 -12.79 -4.36
CA LEU A 555 -1.43 -12.40 -3.50
C LEU A 555 -1.89 -12.11 -2.06
N GLN A 556 -3.06 -11.49 -1.88
CA GLN A 556 -3.67 -11.30 -0.56
C GLN A 556 -3.85 -12.66 0.13
N ASP A 557 -4.50 -13.62 -0.53
CA ASP A 557 -4.75 -14.93 0.07
C ASP A 557 -3.44 -15.67 0.40
N LEU A 558 -2.43 -15.54 -0.46
CA LEU A 558 -1.11 -16.14 -0.25
C LEU A 558 -0.39 -15.59 0.98
N THR A 559 -0.50 -14.28 1.25
CA THR A 559 0.11 -13.66 2.44
C THR A 559 -0.46 -14.17 3.76
N GLY A 560 -1.64 -14.79 3.74
CA GLY A 560 -2.27 -15.42 4.92
C GLY A 560 -2.20 -16.95 4.93
N ALA A 561 -1.63 -17.57 3.90
CA ALA A 561 -1.74 -19.01 3.67
C ALA A 561 -0.93 -19.86 4.66
N ALA A 562 -0.02 -19.28 5.44
CA ALA A 562 0.67 -19.94 6.55
C ALA A 562 -0.17 -19.93 7.85
N GLY A 563 -1.30 -19.20 7.88
CA GLY A 563 -2.22 -19.16 9.03
C GLY A 563 -1.69 -18.36 10.23
N GLY A 564 -2.28 -18.58 11.40
CA GLY A 564 -1.86 -17.94 12.65
C GLY A 564 -1.88 -16.40 12.59
N MET A 565 -0.73 -15.78 12.89
CA MET A 565 -0.58 -14.32 12.87
C MET A 565 -0.32 -13.76 11.45
N ASP A 566 -0.04 -14.60 10.45
CA ASP A 566 0.05 -14.15 9.04
C ASP A 566 -1.30 -13.66 8.50
N LEU A 567 -2.41 -14.02 9.17
CA LEU A 567 -3.72 -13.39 8.93
C LEU A 567 -3.70 -11.87 9.16
N LEU A 568 -2.82 -11.36 10.03
CA LEU A 568 -2.63 -9.91 10.20
C LEU A 568 -2.00 -9.30 8.94
N LEU A 569 -1.00 -9.96 8.35
CA LEU A 569 -0.37 -9.52 7.10
C LEU A 569 -1.38 -9.52 5.96
N MET A 570 -2.13 -10.61 5.80
CA MET A 570 -3.24 -10.71 4.86
C MET A 570 -4.24 -9.57 5.01
N ARG A 571 -4.66 -9.27 6.25
CA ARG A 571 -5.61 -8.19 6.52
C ARG A 571 -5.02 -6.81 6.23
N THR A 572 -3.74 -6.58 6.53
CA THR A 572 -3.07 -5.32 6.18
C THR A 572 -2.97 -5.16 4.66
N PHE A 573 -2.55 -6.21 3.95
CA PHE A 573 -2.48 -6.19 2.50
C PHE A 573 -3.86 -5.95 1.89
N ALA A 574 -4.87 -6.69 2.33
CA ALA A 574 -6.26 -6.52 1.92
C ALA A 574 -6.75 -5.09 2.16
N LEU A 575 -6.52 -4.53 3.35
CA LEU A 575 -6.99 -3.20 3.71
C LEU A 575 -6.36 -2.11 2.83
N PHE A 576 -5.04 -2.14 2.63
CA PHE A 576 -4.31 -1.05 1.97
C PHE A 576 -4.20 -1.18 0.45
N ILE A 577 -4.19 -2.40 -0.08
CA ILE A 577 -3.95 -2.68 -1.51
C ILE A 577 -5.23 -3.06 -2.26
N VAL A 578 -6.19 -3.71 -1.58
CA VAL A 578 -7.42 -4.20 -2.22
C VAL A 578 -8.62 -3.32 -1.85
N LEU A 579 -8.97 -3.30 -0.57
CA LEU A 579 -10.17 -2.65 -0.04
C LEU A 579 -10.08 -1.11 -0.09
N GLY A 580 -8.95 -0.52 0.31
CA GLY A 580 -8.78 0.93 0.34
C GLY A 580 -9.01 1.61 -1.03
N PRO A 581 -8.31 1.17 -2.10
CA PRO A 581 -8.53 1.67 -3.46
C PRO A 581 -9.95 1.43 -3.97
N LEU A 582 -10.52 0.25 -3.71
CA LEU A 582 -11.89 -0.09 -4.11
C LEU A 582 -12.93 0.79 -3.43
N LEU A 583 -12.88 0.92 -2.10
CA LEU A 583 -13.77 1.79 -1.33
C LEU A 583 -13.63 3.24 -1.77
N ARG A 584 -12.40 3.71 -2.04
CA ARG A 584 -12.17 5.06 -2.55
C ARG A 584 -12.80 5.26 -3.94
N ALA A 585 -12.65 4.30 -4.85
CA ALA A 585 -13.28 4.37 -6.17
C ALA A 585 -14.82 4.41 -6.06
N ILE A 586 -15.41 3.59 -5.18
CA ILE A 586 -16.86 3.61 -4.89
C ILE A 586 -17.28 4.98 -4.35
N LEU A 587 -16.56 5.55 -3.37
CA LEU A 587 -16.88 6.87 -2.84
C LEU A 587 -16.79 7.97 -3.89
N VAL A 588 -15.82 7.92 -4.81
CA VAL A 588 -15.70 8.88 -5.91
C VAL A 588 -16.89 8.77 -6.87
N VAL A 589 -17.40 7.55 -7.14
CA VAL A 589 -18.64 7.35 -7.91
C VAL A 589 -19.84 7.94 -7.17
N LEU A 590 -19.98 7.66 -5.87
CA LEU A 590 -21.07 8.21 -5.06
C LEU A 590 -21.04 9.74 -5.02
N LEU A 591 -19.84 10.33 -4.85
CA LEU A 591 -19.63 11.76 -4.91
C LEU A 591 -20.10 12.35 -6.24
N ALA A 592 -19.70 11.73 -7.36
CA ALA A 592 -20.13 12.15 -8.68
C ALA A 592 -21.65 12.04 -8.88
N MET A 593 -22.30 11.03 -8.31
CA MET A 593 -23.77 10.89 -8.33
C MET A 593 -24.47 11.97 -7.50
N THR A 594 -23.85 12.43 -6.41
CA THR A 594 -24.42 13.50 -5.56
C THR A 594 -24.23 14.92 -6.10
N ALA A 595 -23.45 15.10 -7.18
CA ALA A 595 -23.13 16.42 -7.76
C ALA A 595 -24.30 17.12 -8.48
N ASN A 596 -25.49 16.53 -8.51
CA ASN A 596 -26.64 17.13 -9.20
C ASN A 596 -27.12 18.44 -8.52
N LYS A 597 -27.25 19.50 -9.33
CA LYS A 597 -27.38 20.91 -8.93
C LYS A 597 -28.60 21.30 -8.08
N THR A 598 -29.59 20.43 -7.89
CA THR A 598 -30.80 20.73 -7.10
C THR A 598 -30.75 20.12 -5.69
N ALA A 599 -29.53 19.94 -5.17
CA ALA A 599 -29.29 19.21 -3.95
C ALA A 599 -29.89 19.92 -2.73
N SER A 600 -30.86 19.25 -2.08
CA SER A 600 -31.42 19.66 -0.79
C SER A 600 -30.31 19.92 0.24
N PRO A 601 -30.53 20.76 1.27
CA PRO A 601 -29.53 21.01 2.33
C PRO A 601 -28.99 19.73 2.99
N ARG A 602 -29.81 18.66 3.08
CA ARG A 602 -29.37 17.35 3.57
C ARG A 602 -28.28 16.72 2.69
N MET A 603 -28.42 16.85 1.37
CA MET A 603 -27.46 16.30 0.41
C MET A 603 -26.11 17.01 0.45
N ARG A 604 -26.08 18.32 0.79
CA ARG A 604 -24.83 19.05 1.04
C ARG A 604 -24.05 18.49 2.23
N CYS A 605 -24.74 18.14 3.32
CA CYS A 605 -24.12 17.48 4.47
C CYS A 605 -23.54 16.11 4.08
N VAL A 606 -24.30 15.30 3.34
CA VAL A 606 -23.84 14.00 2.84
C VAL A 606 -22.62 14.15 1.91
N ARG A 607 -22.65 15.11 0.97
CA ARG A 607 -21.51 15.39 0.08
C ARG A 607 -20.27 15.76 0.87
N SER A 608 -20.38 16.67 1.84
CA SER A 608 -19.26 17.04 2.71
C SER A 608 -18.70 15.82 3.44
N LEU A 609 -19.55 14.98 4.01
CA LEU A 609 -19.13 13.74 4.67
C LEU A 609 -18.40 12.79 3.69
N LEU A 610 -18.92 12.61 2.48
CA LEU A 610 -18.31 11.76 1.46
C LEU A 610 -16.94 12.29 1.00
N VAL A 611 -16.77 13.62 0.88
CA VAL A 611 -15.48 14.23 0.55
C VAL A 611 -14.47 13.95 1.66
N HIS A 612 -14.87 14.14 2.92
CA HIS A 612 -14.01 13.83 4.07
C HIS A 612 -13.66 12.34 4.14
N ALA A 613 -14.64 11.46 3.93
CA ALA A 613 -14.43 10.01 3.90
C ALA A 613 -13.49 9.60 2.77
N SER A 614 -13.63 10.19 1.58
CA SER A 614 -12.75 9.93 0.42
C SER A 614 -11.31 10.39 0.70
N ASN A 615 -11.14 11.58 1.29
CA ASN A 615 -9.84 12.09 1.70
C ASN A 615 -9.21 11.24 2.81
N LEU A 616 -10.01 10.74 3.74
CA LEU A 616 -9.56 9.80 4.77
C LEU A 616 -9.10 8.48 4.15
N LEU A 617 -9.90 7.89 3.25
CA LEU A 617 -9.56 6.66 2.52
C LEU A 617 -8.36 6.84 1.59
N ALA A 618 -8.06 8.07 1.15
CA ALA A 618 -6.81 8.36 0.47
C ALA A 618 -5.61 8.02 1.35
N ALA A 619 -5.68 8.15 2.68
CA ALA A 619 -4.64 7.73 3.62
C ALA A 619 -4.49 6.20 3.75
N PHE A 620 -5.47 5.42 3.27
CA PHE A 620 -5.46 3.95 3.27
C PHE A 620 -5.19 3.34 1.88
N CYS A 621 -5.28 4.10 0.80
CA CYS A 621 -4.86 3.64 -0.52
C CYS A 621 -3.33 3.73 -0.62
N ALA A 622 -2.63 2.60 -0.69
CA ALA A 622 -1.17 2.53 -0.69
C ALA A 622 -0.57 1.96 -1.99
N TRP A 623 -1.23 2.17 -3.13
CA TRP A 623 -0.73 1.68 -4.43
C TRP A 623 0.62 2.30 -4.83
N GLU A 624 0.88 3.55 -4.49
CA GLU A 624 2.18 4.18 -4.70
C GLU A 624 3.30 3.49 -3.90
N VAL A 625 3.00 3.09 -2.67
CA VAL A 625 3.93 2.40 -1.79
C VAL A 625 4.12 0.96 -2.25
N PHE A 626 3.05 0.31 -2.71
CA PHE A 626 3.11 -1.02 -3.31
C PHE A 626 3.97 -1.05 -4.56
N PHE A 627 3.90 -0.04 -5.43
CA PHE A 627 4.77 0.06 -6.59
C PHE A 627 6.25 0.11 -6.19
N ALA A 628 6.59 0.90 -5.17
CA ALA A 628 7.94 0.94 -4.62
C ALA A 628 8.34 -0.42 -4.01
N ALA A 629 7.43 -1.06 -3.27
CA ALA A 629 7.66 -2.38 -2.68
C ALA A 629 7.92 -3.46 -3.74
N MET A 630 7.21 -3.40 -4.86
CA MET A 630 7.40 -4.26 -6.02
C MET A 630 8.76 -4.10 -6.66
N PHE A 631 9.19 -2.86 -6.86
CA PHE A 631 10.52 -2.56 -7.40
C PHE A 631 11.64 -3.03 -6.45
N MET A 632 11.45 -2.84 -5.13
CA MET A 632 12.37 -3.37 -4.14
C MET A 632 12.40 -4.90 -4.17
N ALA A 633 11.25 -5.58 -4.20
CA ALA A 633 11.19 -7.04 -4.28
C ALA A 633 11.88 -7.59 -5.54
N GLU A 634 11.63 -6.98 -6.71
CA GLU A 634 12.28 -7.34 -7.98
C GLU A 634 13.81 -7.21 -7.91
N SER A 635 14.31 -6.19 -7.20
CA SER A 635 15.76 -5.96 -7.01
C SER A 635 16.40 -6.91 -5.99
N ILE A 636 15.63 -7.36 -5.00
CA ILE A 636 16.12 -8.17 -3.87
C ILE A 636 16.07 -9.67 -4.21
N MET A 637 15.00 -10.12 -4.87
CA MET A 637 14.67 -11.54 -5.03
C MET A 637 15.73 -12.38 -5.75
N PRO A 638 16.25 -11.99 -6.93
CA PRO A 638 17.22 -12.81 -7.64
C PRO A 638 18.50 -13.02 -6.84
N SER A 639 18.93 -12.02 -6.08
CA SER A 639 20.11 -12.14 -5.23
C SER A 639 19.85 -13.00 -3.99
N ALA A 640 18.74 -12.75 -3.29
CA ALA A 640 18.43 -13.47 -2.06
C ALA A 640 18.32 -14.97 -2.37
N THR A 641 17.63 -15.33 -3.46
CA THR A 641 17.44 -16.73 -3.85
C THR A 641 18.72 -17.41 -4.31
N ASN A 642 19.58 -16.71 -5.05
CA ASN A 642 20.87 -17.25 -5.48
C ASN A 642 21.81 -17.56 -4.29
N ASN A 643 21.74 -16.76 -3.22
CA ASN A 643 22.58 -16.96 -2.05
C ASN A 643 22.08 -18.06 -1.09
N ILE A 644 20.80 -18.45 -1.16
CA ILE A 644 20.24 -19.52 -0.30
C ILE A 644 20.90 -20.87 -0.65
N LEU A 645 21.12 -21.13 -1.93
CA LEU A 645 21.76 -22.35 -2.42
C LEU A 645 22.96 -21.95 -3.26
N ASN A 646 24.12 -21.76 -2.62
CA ASN A 646 25.37 -21.62 -3.34
C ASN A 646 26.20 -22.90 -3.14
N THR A 647 25.92 -23.91 -3.97
CA THR A 647 26.67 -25.18 -3.97
C THR A 647 27.39 -25.34 -5.31
N PRO A 648 28.64 -25.84 -5.31
CA PRO A 648 29.41 -26.05 -6.55
C PRO A 648 28.75 -27.05 -7.50
N ALA A 649 27.87 -27.92 -7.00
CA ALA A 649 27.11 -28.87 -7.82
C ALA A 649 26.22 -28.18 -8.89
N CYS A 650 25.80 -26.95 -8.65
CA CYS A 650 24.93 -26.23 -9.59
C CYS A 650 25.64 -25.70 -10.81
N GLU A 651 26.94 -25.41 -10.70
CA GLU A 651 27.75 -25.02 -11.86
C GLU A 651 27.77 -26.17 -12.88
N ILE A 652 27.81 -27.41 -12.39
CA ILE A 652 27.84 -28.62 -13.20
C ILE A 652 26.46 -28.92 -13.78
N LEU A 653 25.40 -28.81 -12.97
CA LEU A 653 24.03 -29.02 -13.43
C LEU A 653 23.56 -27.98 -14.46
N SER A 654 24.00 -26.73 -14.33
CA SER A 654 23.62 -25.68 -15.27
C SER A 654 24.37 -25.74 -16.59
N GLY A 655 25.62 -26.20 -16.60
CA GLY A 655 26.55 -26.07 -17.74
C GLY A 655 27.01 -24.63 -18.04
N ASP A 656 26.15 -23.65 -17.80
CA ASP A 656 26.33 -22.23 -18.13
C ASP A 656 26.81 -21.37 -16.94
N GLY A 657 27.07 -22.00 -15.79
CA GLY A 657 27.37 -21.28 -14.55
C GLY A 657 26.17 -20.51 -14.00
N SER A 658 24.94 -20.89 -14.35
CA SER A 658 23.74 -20.27 -13.77
C SER A 658 23.58 -20.62 -12.29
N SER A 659 22.91 -19.73 -11.58
CA SER A 659 22.51 -19.89 -10.18
C SER A 659 21.78 -21.21 -9.92
N CYS A 660 22.01 -21.84 -8.76
CA CYS A 660 21.28 -23.04 -8.33
C CYS A 660 19.77 -22.85 -8.37
N LEU A 661 19.31 -21.76 -7.76
CA LEU A 661 17.92 -21.37 -7.63
C LEU A 661 17.84 -19.87 -7.80
N GLN A 662 17.13 -19.43 -8.83
CA GLN A 662 16.87 -18.02 -9.05
C GLN A 662 15.39 -17.83 -9.26
N VAL A 663 14.77 -17.18 -8.28
CA VAL A 663 13.39 -16.75 -8.40
C VAL A 663 13.39 -15.33 -8.92
N THR A 664 12.94 -15.17 -10.16
CA THR A 664 12.73 -13.86 -10.77
C THR A 664 11.24 -13.53 -10.77
N TYR A 665 10.98 -12.23 -10.84
CA TYR A 665 9.63 -11.72 -10.82
C TYR A 665 9.39 -10.85 -12.03
N GLU A 666 8.52 -11.31 -12.92
CA GLU A 666 8.16 -10.56 -14.09
C GLU A 666 6.85 -9.82 -13.83
N ARG A 667 6.92 -8.50 -14.00
CA ARG A 667 5.75 -7.64 -13.94
C ARG A 667 4.97 -7.79 -15.24
N VAL A 668 3.68 -8.06 -15.15
CA VAL A 668 2.82 -8.10 -16.33
C VAL A 668 2.51 -6.65 -16.74
N PRO A 669 3.09 -6.12 -17.83
CA PRO A 669 3.08 -4.69 -18.12
C PRO A 669 1.67 -4.14 -18.35
N THR A 670 0.75 -4.96 -18.88
CA THR A 670 -0.64 -4.59 -19.11
C THR A 670 -1.38 -4.31 -17.81
N THR A 671 -1.31 -5.20 -16.83
CA THR A 671 -1.93 -5.00 -15.52
C THR A 671 -1.29 -3.83 -14.77
N PHE A 672 0.03 -3.66 -14.88
CA PHE A 672 0.71 -2.48 -14.32
C PHE A 672 0.24 -1.17 -14.95
N ALA A 673 0.02 -1.14 -16.27
CA ALA A 673 -0.56 0.03 -16.92
C ALA A 673 -1.99 0.31 -16.43
N ILE A 674 -2.82 -0.72 -16.25
CA ILE A 674 -4.18 -0.59 -15.69
C ILE A 674 -4.11 -0.04 -14.26
N LEU A 675 -3.19 -0.52 -13.43
CA LEU A 675 -2.99 -0.04 -12.06
C LEU A 675 -2.57 1.43 -12.04
N ILE A 676 -1.59 1.83 -12.86
CA ILE A 676 -1.14 3.23 -12.95
C ILE A 676 -2.26 4.15 -13.46
N LEU A 677 -3.01 3.72 -14.47
CA LEU A 677 -4.15 4.47 -15.00
C LEU A 677 -5.26 4.59 -13.96
N GLY A 678 -5.61 3.49 -13.28
CA GLY A 678 -6.59 3.49 -12.19
C GLY A 678 -6.18 4.41 -11.05
N TRP A 679 -4.92 4.33 -10.61
CA TRP A 679 -4.34 5.21 -9.58
C TRP A 679 -4.44 6.68 -9.98
N GLY A 680 -3.97 7.01 -11.19
CA GLY A 680 -3.97 8.37 -11.72
C GLY A 680 -5.38 8.94 -11.85
N LEU A 681 -6.36 8.12 -12.27
CA LEU A 681 -7.76 8.52 -12.36
C LEU A 681 -8.40 8.73 -10.99
N VAL A 682 -8.19 7.82 -10.03
CA VAL A 682 -8.69 8.00 -8.65
C VAL A 682 -8.10 9.25 -8.01
N GLY A 683 -6.78 9.47 -8.18
CA GLY A 683 -6.08 10.65 -7.68
C GLY A 683 -6.58 11.94 -8.33
N GLY A 684 -6.65 11.98 -9.66
CA GLY A 684 -7.12 13.13 -10.42
C GLY A 684 -8.57 13.49 -10.10
N LEU A 685 -9.47 12.51 -10.01
CA LEU A 685 -10.85 12.74 -9.60
C LEU A 685 -10.96 13.29 -8.17
N SER A 686 -10.12 12.82 -7.25
CA SER A 686 -10.11 13.33 -5.87
C SER A 686 -9.70 14.80 -5.81
N ILE A 687 -8.69 15.18 -6.61
CA ILE A 687 -8.25 16.58 -6.72
C ILE A 687 -9.37 17.43 -7.34
N LEU A 688 -10.01 16.95 -8.41
CA LEU A 688 -11.13 17.65 -9.05
C LEU A 688 -12.28 17.89 -8.08
N VAL A 689 -12.67 16.87 -7.30
CA VAL A 689 -13.72 17.00 -6.28
C VAL A 689 -13.33 18.00 -5.20
N SER A 690 -12.07 17.96 -4.72
CA SER A 690 -11.58 18.91 -3.72
C SER A 690 -11.57 20.35 -4.24
N MET A 691 -11.26 20.55 -5.51
CA MET A 691 -11.24 21.89 -6.12
C MET A 691 -12.65 22.42 -6.36
N GLU A 692 -13.59 21.56 -6.74
CA GLU A 692 -15.00 21.93 -6.88
C GLU A 692 -15.61 22.37 -5.53
N ASP A 693 -15.34 21.61 -4.47
CA ASP A 693 -15.75 21.97 -3.10
C ASP A 693 -15.12 23.30 -2.64
N SER A 694 -13.82 23.51 -2.91
CA SER A 694 -13.17 24.80 -2.63
C SER A 694 -13.84 25.97 -3.37
N LYS A 695 -14.18 25.77 -4.64
CA LYS A 695 -14.86 26.77 -5.48
C LYS A 695 -16.26 27.10 -4.95
N GLU A 696 -17.04 26.08 -4.58
CA GLU A 696 -18.38 26.27 -3.98
C GLU A 696 -18.30 27.12 -2.71
N ARG A 697 -17.34 26.83 -1.82
CA ARG A 697 -17.13 27.62 -0.59
C ARG A 697 -16.70 29.06 -0.86
N MET A 698 -15.90 29.31 -1.90
CA MET A 698 -15.52 30.68 -2.28
C MET A 698 -16.71 31.47 -2.83
N MET A 699 -17.56 30.84 -3.64
CA MET A 699 -18.78 31.47 -4.15
C MET A 699 -19.79 31.76 -3.03
N GLU A 700 -19.94 30.86 -2.05
CA GLU A 700 -20.79 31.10 -0.87
C GLU A 700 -20.31 32.30 -0.04
N ARG A 701 -19.00 32.47 0.15
CA ARG A 701 -18.45 33.67 0.83
C ARG A 701 -18.74 34.95 0.05
N HIS A 702 -18.56 34.91 -1.27
CA HIS A 702 -18.77 36.10 -2.10
C HIS A 702 -20.25 36.48 -2.17
N ASN A 703 -21.16 35.50 -2.30
CA ASN A 703 -22.60 35.79 -2.32
C ASN A 703 -23.12 36.25 -0.95
N GLY A 704 -22.66 35.64 0.14
CA GLY A 704 -23.03 36.09 1.49
C GLY A 704 -22.62 37.54 1.77
N GLN A 705 -21.50 37.99 1.19
CA GLN A 705 -21.07 39.38 1.29
C GLN A 705 -21.97 40.32 0.46
N VAL A 706 -22.44 39.91 -0.73
CA VAL A 706 -23.35 40.72 -1.55
C VAL A 706 -24.73 40.84 -0.90
N ASP A 707 -25.29 39.75 -0.37
CA ASP A 707 -26.58 39.79 0.34
C ASP A 707 -26.52 40.68 1.59
N SER A 708 -25.35 40.80 2.24
CA SER A 708 -25.15 41.72 3.37
C SER A 708 -25.07 43.20 2.94
N LEU A 709 -24.61 43.48 1.71
CA LEU A 709 -24.61 44.84 1.15
C LEU A 709 -26.00 45.26 0.66
N ASP A 710 -26.80 44.36 0.10
CA ASP A 710 -28.16 44.65 -0.37
C ASP A 710 -29.19 44.73 0.78
N ALA A 711 -28.85 44.22 1.97
CA ALA A 711 -29.63 44.42 3.19
C ALA A 711 -29.48 45.83 3.79
N TYR A 712 -28.57 46.67 3.29
CA TYR A 712 -28.63 48.11 3.52
C TYR A 712 -29.83 48.67 2.74
N GLN A 713 -30.88 49.02 3.47
CA GLN A 713 -32.18 49.45 2.95
C GLN A 713 -32.06 50.45 1.79
N PRO A 714 -32.95 50.38 0.78
CA PRO A 714 -33.19 51.54 -0.08
C PRO A 714 -33.55 52.71 0.84
N LEU A 715 -32.88 53.85 0.68
CA LEU A 715 -33.26 55.09 1.35
C LEU A 715 -34.79 55.21 1.31
N PRO A 716 -35.47 55.52 2.42
CA PRO A 716 -36.89 55.82 2.37
C PRO A 716 -37.08 56.91 1.32
N ASP A 717 -37.88 56.63 0.30
CA ASP A 717 -38.28 57.62 -0.71
C ASP A 717 -38.76 58.85 0.06
N PHE A 718 -37.96 59.92 0.00
CA PHE A 718 -38.35 61.22 0.50
C PHE A 718 -39.51 61.65 -0.38
N ASP A 719 -40.73 61.50 0.14
CA ASP A 719 -41.98 61.93 -0.47
C ASP A 719 -42.05 63.47 -0.41
N GLY A 720 -41.11 64.12 -1.10
CA GLY A 720 -41.04 65.55 -1.31
C GLY A 720 -41.87 65.90 -2.53
N GLY A 721 -43.14 66.24 -2.30
CA GLY A 721 -44.08 66.69 -3.32
C GLY A 721 -43.54 67.86 -4.14
N LEU A 722 -42.90 67.58 -5.26
CA LEU A 722 -42.66 68.53 -6.35
C LEU A 722 -43.56 68.14 -7.52
N ARG A 723 -44.62 68.94 -7.67
CA ARG A 723 -45.55 68.92 -8.81
C ARG A 723 -44.78 68.85 -10.12
N ARG A 724 -44.91 67.73 -10.83
CA ARG A 724 -44.58 67.63 -12.25
C ARG A 724 -45.70 68.27 -13.07
N PRO A 725 -45.42 69.16 -14.03
CA PRO A 725 -46.43 69.71 -14.92
C PRO A 725 -46.85 68.67 -15.95
N GLU A 726 -48.16 68.58 -16.17
CA GLU A 726 -48.80 67.83 -17.25
C GLU A 726 -48.31 68.34 -18.62
N ILE A 727 -47.81 67.42 -19.44
CA ILE A 727 -47.69 67.62 -20.90
C ILE A 727 -48.23 66.36 -21.57
N GLY A 728 -49.44 66.49 -22.11
CA GLY A 728 -49.74 66.28 -23.53
C GLY A 728 -49.68 64.85 -24.07
N ASP A 729 -50.87 64.30 -24.28
CA ASP A 729 -51.19 63.18 -25.16
C ASP A 729 -50.53 63.27 -26.54
N GLU A 730 -49.95 62.17 -27.02
CA GLU A 730 -50.00 61.82 -28.44
C GLU A 730 -50.04 60.30 -28.62
N GLN A 731 -51.25 59.83 -28.96
CA GLN A 731 -51.52 58.51 -29.50
C GLN A 731 -50.92 58.39 -30.90
N HIS A 732 -50.12 57.35 -31.16
CA HIS A 732 -50.08 56.76 -32.49
C HIS A 732 -50.09 55.24 -32.47
N GLN A 733 -51.01 54.75 -33.29
CA GLN A 733 -51.54 53.41 -33.42
C GLN A 733 -50.93 52.74 -34.68
N TRP A 734 -50.46 51.50 -34.52
CA TRP A 734 -50.46 50.37 -35.48
C TRP A 734 -50.16 50.59 -37.00
N ARG A 735 -49.18 49.85 -37.54
CA ARG A 735 -49.37 48.65 -38.43
C ARG A 735 -48.14 48.30 -39.29
N GLY A 736 -47.93 47.00 -39.46
CA GLY A 736 -47.44 46.34 -40.69
C GLY A 736 -45.94 46.01 -40.70
N ALA A 737 -45.44 44.98 -41.37
CA ALA A 737 -46.04 43.85 -42.09
C ALA A 737 -44.90 42.86 -42.43
N HIS A 738 -45.29 41.62 -42.73
CA HIS A 738 -44.47 40.55 -43.32
C HIS A 738 -43.63 40.96 -44.55
N ASN A 739 -42.40 40.42 -44.63
CA ASN A 739 -41.67 39.86 -45.78
C ASN A 739 -40.17 39.84 -45.40
N GLY A 740 -39.37 38.78 -45.52
CA GLY A 740 -39.24 37.85 -46.62
C GLY A 740 -37.89 38.11 -47.32
N ARG A 741 -37.06 37.05 -47.44
CA ARG A 741 -35.91 36.86 -48.35
C ARG A 741 -34.49 37.37 -48.00
N THR A 742 -33.65 36.36 -47.72
CA THR A 742 -32.41 35.95 -48.44
C THR A 742 -31.27 36.94 -48.72
N ALA A 743 -30.08 36.40 -48.44
CA ALA A 743 -28.78 36.61 -49.09
C ALA A 743 -27.96 37.84 -48.64
N GLY A 744 -26.70 37.57 -48.27
CA GLY A 744 -25.72 38.60 -47.95
C GLY A 744 -24.46 38.05 -47.31
N PHE A 745 -23.70 37.28 -48.08
CA PHE A 745 -22.32 36.90 -47.79
C PHE A 745 -21.43 38.16 -47.65
N GLY A 746 -20.45 38.09 -46.74
CA GLY A 746 -19.21 38.86 -46.85
C GLY A 746 -19.00 39.93 -45.77
N GLY A 747 -17.92 39.81 -45.01
CA GLY A 747 -17.50 40.88 -44.12
C GLY A 747 -16.39 40.53 -43.13
N TYR A 748 -15.24 40.08 -43.64
CA TYR A 748 -13.97 40.10 -42.92
C TYR A 748 -13.72 41.49 -42.28
N ARG A 749 -13.51 41.58 -40.97
CA ARG A 749 -12.57 42.56 -40.39
C ARG A 749 -12.03 42.10 -39.04
N ARG A 750 -10.71 41.92 -39.04
CA ARG A 750 -9.83 41.80 -37.87
C ARG A 750 -9.83 43.09 -37.04
N ALA A 751 -9.34 42.91 -35.80
CA ALA A 751 -8.48 43.84 -35.05
C ALA A 751 -9.19 45.06 -34.43
N LEU A 752 -8.87 45.51 -33.21
CA LEU A 752 -7.81 45.24 -32.26
C LEU A 752 -8.19 45.97 -30.93
N ILE A 753 -7.76 45.43 -29.78
CA ILE A 753 -7.41 46.12 -28.51
C ILE A 753 -8.51 46.92 -27.76
N ARG A 754 -8.99 46.34 -26.66
CA ARG A 754 -8.53 46.70 -25.30
C ARG A 754 -8.56 45.48 -24.39
#